data_AF-A0A934WRV1-F1
#
_entry.id   AF-A0A934WRV1-F1
#
_cell.length_a   1.000
_cell.length_b   1.000
_cell.length_c   1.000
_cell.angle_alpha   90.00
_cell.angle_beta   90.00
_cell.angle_gamma   90.00
#
_symmetry.space_group_name_H-M   'P 1'
#
loop_
_entity.id
_entity.type
_entity.pdbx_description
1 polymer ?
#
loop_
_entity_poly.entity_id
_entity_poly.type
_entity_poly.pdbx_seq_one_letter_code
_entity_poly.pdbx_strand_id
1 'polypeptide(L)'
;MNSLRGSEWNRWDLHLHTASSYDYKYKANDSDDLLCQTLRENNIKAVAITDHFTIDMDRIKSLRAKAPEIVFFPGVELRTDKGSNNLHLILIFSEQSDLDALSSDFEVIMKRGSAKAADSDETIYWDFNDIVDFAKKHDALISIHAGRKTNGLDKEITNSLPVNEAIKAEIADNIHFFELGQKRDISDYETYVFKDVDRKPLIMCSDCHHPNQYQPKESLWIKADLTFDGLKQCIYQPLERVYIGVVPPVLDRLQKNKQVNIDKIEVHRIESPVHDQVCWFDFSLQLNPGLVAIIGNKGSGKSALSDILGHMCKCSTMDNASFLNNFRFRKLPKNYANDYNATLTWADEEKYHNLLIESDYGLSIEDAQYLPQKYIEDVCNNIDDTFQREIDKVIFSYVDRTERGEAFNLNELVQQKSRFIDAQIQSSLLRLKELNANIIRLETKKTNTYQKQIAENLKKVEETLVRHDKSKPSEVKKPDVKSENEEYQKVLLLLNDKIEKYKFSIENVASEAVVRINNYIIDLKSLIAQITVLEERFTNLQELVTTFFNKYEIKKAYEFSLISSLDFFIDLLEQAEIDKVEAQTKLNELKEELKALEIQKAELISSADNEEKHYQKYLSDLEEWKLKRVGIIGDEETEGSLDYYKYESEYLNNNLDNDYLEACIKRDGIVRDIFKQKEQLSAIYQEIYAPVQGEIASLLGNLEDNISFEAELFMNNPNLHKHTLGFINHKFKGRFGRSTEASSEFDKLFRKTNFGNVESVLEFVHDLSTAVTENFENAEKKVQDRQGFYDFLYGLSYIGVNFKLKMGKRNLNELSPGERGIVLLIFYLALSKESKPIIIDQPEDNLDNQSVYSKLVPCICKAKQQRQVIIVTHNPNLAVACDAEQIVFCEMNKDTYQISYTSGAIENPEIRKHVIDVLEGTMPAFDLRKRKYN
;
A
#
# COMPACT_ATOMS: atom_id res chain seq x y z
N MET A 1 27.33 -32.98 21.84
CA MET A 1 26.22 -32.56 22.73
C MET A 1 25.10 -32.08 21.84
N ASN A 2 23.89 -32.61 22.01
CA ASN A 2 22.74 -32.19 21.21
C ASN A 2 22.09 -30.99 21.89
N SER A 3 21.87 -29.90 21.14
CA SER A 3 21.23 -28.71 21.70
C SER A 3 19.72 -28.86 21.68
N LEU A 4 19.06 -28.57 22.80
CA LEU A 4 17.59 -28.49 22.86
C LEU A 4 17.06 -27.29 22.05
N ARG A 5 17.91 -26.29 21.78
CA ARG A 5 17.60 -25.15 20.88
C ARG A 5 17.77 -25.52 19.40
N GLY A 6 18.11 -26.77 19.09
CA GLY A 6 18.35 -27.23 17.73
C GLY A 6 19.68 -26.75 17.15
N SER A 7 19.76 -26.56 15.84
CA SER A 7 20.98 -26.18 15.14
C SER A 7 21.43 -24.77 15.54
N GLU A 8 22.64 -24.69 16.09
CA GLU A 8 23.26 -23.43 16.52
C GLU A 8 24.55 -23.15 15.75
N TRP A 9 24.83 -21.86 15.53
CA TRP A 9 26.06 -21.40 14.92
C TRP A 9 27.23 -21.55 15.88
N ASN A 10 28.18 -22.40 15.53
CA ASN A 10 29.40 -22.62 16.29
C ASN A 10 30.63 -22.42 15.41
N ARG A 11 31.80 -22.17 16.00
CA ARG A 11 33.08 -22.11 15.25
C ARG A 11 33.66 -23.51 15.09
N TRP A 12 33.98 -23.87 13.86
CA TRP A 12 34.52 -25.18 13.49
C TRP A 12 35.85 -25.01 12.77
N ASP A 13 36.69 -26.04 12.80
CA ASP A 13 37.89 -26.13 11.97
C ASP A 13 38.07 -27.53 11.40
N LEU A 14 37.82 -27.69 10.11
CA LEU A 14 37.76 -29.01 9.47
C LEU A 14 39.10 -29.44 8.85
N HIS A 15 40.18 -28.69 9.10
CA HIS A 15 41.51 -29.04 8.64
C HIS A 15 42.58 -28.53 9.61
N LEU A 16 43.12 -29.46 10.40
CA LEU A 16 44.15 -29.17 11.40
C LEU A 16 45.10 -30.36 11.58
N HIS A 17 46.39 -30.07 11.65
CA HIS A 17 47.42 -31.07 11.90
C HIS A 17 47.83 -31.09 13.37
N THR A 18 48.41 -32.21 13.77
CA THR A 18 48.98 -32.45 15.08
C THR A 18 50.43 -32.92 14.94
N ALA A 19 51.08 -33.19 16.08
CA ALA A 19 52.43 -33.72 16.11
C ALA A 19 52.60 -35.08 15.40
N SER A 20 51.51 -35.72 14.95
CA SER A 20 51.53 -36.95 14.17
C SER A 20 51.82 -36.69 12.69
N SER A 21 51.49 -35.51 12.16
CA SER A 21 51.87 -35.11 10.80
C SER A 21 53.40 -35.04 10.64
N TYR A 22 53.90 -35.47 9.48
CA TYR A 22 55.35 -35.56 9.24
C TYR A 22 56.02 -34.18 9.29
N ASP A 23 55.36 -33.17 8.75
CA ASP A 23 55.78 -31.77 8.63
C ASP A 23 55.40 -30.87 9.83
N TYR A 24 54.82 -31.46 10.88
CA TYR A 24 54.45 -30.72 12.08
C TYR A 24 55.69 -30.23 12.83
N LYS A 25 55.77 -28.91 13.03
CA LYS A 25 57.00 -28.26 13.51
C LYS A 25 57.30 -28.49 15.00
N TYR A 26 56.27 -28.74 15.81
CA TYR A 26 56.40 -28.84 17.27
C TYR A 26 55.90 -30.19 17.79
N LYS A 27 56.82 -31.10 18.17
CA LYS A 27 56.48 -32.47 18.58
C LYS A 27 56.81 -32.79 20.05
N ALA A 28 56.77 -31.78 20.93
CA ALA A 28 57.03 -31.97 22.35
C ALA A 28 55.81 -32.60 23.08
N ASN A 29 56.04 -33.12 24.29
CA ASN A 29 55.03 -33.86 25.06
C ASN A 29 53.81 -33.03 25.47
N ASP A 30 53.92 -31.71 25.51
CA ASP A 30 52.85 -30.76 25.85
C ASP A 30 52.05 -30.27 24.62
N SER A 31 52.35 -30.78 23.42
CA SER A 31 51.71 -30.33 22.17
C SER A 31 50.19 -30.45 22.19
N ASP A 32 49.66 -31.57 22.71
CA ASP A 32 48.22 -31.80 22.78
C ASP A 32 47.55 -30.81 23.76
N ASP A 33 48.19 -30.50 24.89
CA ASP A 33 47.69 -29.55 25.88
C ASP A 33 47.65 -28.12 25.32
N LEU A 34 48.73 -27.71 24.65
CA LEU A 34 48.83 -26.40 23.99
C LEU A 34 47.79 -26.26 22.87
N LEU A 35 47.58 -27.31 22.07
CA LEU A 35 46.56 -27.30 21.03
C LEU A 35 45.16 -27.14 21.62
N CYS A 36 44.80 -27.96 22.63
CA CYS A 36 43.52 -27.86 23.30
C CYS A 36 43.30 -26.47 23.94
N GLN A 37 44.32 -25.88 24.57
CA GLN A 37 44.25 -24.52 25.09
C GLN A 37 43.98 -23.51 23.97
N THR A 38 44.73 -23.60 22.88
CA THR A 38 44.61 -22.67 21.75
C THR A 38 43.22 -22.74 21.09
N LEU A 39 42.66 -23.94 20.95
CA LEU A 39 41.30 -24.14 20.44
C LEU A 39 40.24 -23.49 21.34
N ARG A 40 40.39 -23.59 22.67
CA ARG A 40 39.50 -22.92 23.64
C ARG A 40 39.56 -21.41 23.55
N GLU A 41 40.78 -20.85 23.50
CA GLU A 41 40.99 -19.41 23.38
C GLU A 41 40.36 -18.85 22.10
N ASN A 42 40.30 -19.67 21.04
CA ASN A 42 39.63 -19.35 19.79
C ASN A 42 38.14 -19.75 19.74
N ASN A 43 37.54 -20.21 20.84
CA ASN A 43 36.15 -20.66 20.91
C ASN A 43 35.77 -21.72 19.85
N ILE A 44 36.72 -22.59 19.47
CA ILE A 44 36.45 -23.70 18.56
C ILE A 44 35.65 -24.78 19.31
N LYS A 45 34.56 -25.25 18.69
CA LYS A 45 33.66 -26.26 19.28
C LYS A 45 33.76 -27.61 18.59
N ALA A 46 34.22 -27.65 17.36
CA ALA A 46 34.48 -28.89 16.65
C ALA A 46 35.69 -28.74 15.72
N VAL A 47 36.52 -29.77 15.64
CA VAL A 47 37.74 -29.81 14.85
C VAL A 47 37.92 -31.17 14.19
N ALA A 48 38.41 -31.21 12.95
CA ALA A 48 38.87 -32.44 12.32
C ALA A 48 40.40 -32.54 12.44
N ILE A 49 40.88 -33.68 12.91
CA ILE A 49 42.31 -33.99 13.00
C ILE A 49 42.72 -34.68 11.72
N THR A 50 43.47 -33.98 10.86
CA THR A 50 43.70 -34.35 9.47
C THR A 50 45.20 -34.45 9.18
N ASP A 51 45.91 -35.21 10.01
CA ASP A 51 47.33 -35.44 9.85
C ASP A 51 47.67 -36.03 8.47
N HIS A 52 48.83 -35.67 7.92
CA HIS A 52 49.27 -36.21 6.64
C HIS A 52 49.47 -37.73 6.74
N PHE A 53 48.75 -38.48 5.90
CA PHE A 53 48.99 -39.92 5.66
C PHE A 53 48.88 -40.83 6.89
N THR A 54 48.23 -40.37 7.96
CA THR A 54 48.05 -41.17 9.18
C THR A 54 46.77 -40.78 9.92
N ILE A 55 46.13 -41.77 10.52
CA ILE A 55 45.04 -41.58 11.49
C ILE A 55 45.57 -42.07 12.84
N ASP A 56 46.06 -41.14 13.66
CA ASP A 56 46.64 -41.44 14.97
C ASP A 56 45.53 -41.58 16.03
N MET A 57 45.09 -42.82 16.25
CA MET A 57 44.02 -43.11 17.20
C MET A 57 44.37 -42.70 18.64
N ASP A 58 45.63 -42.82 19.06
CA ASP A 58 46.04 -42.56 20.43
C ASP A 58 46.04 -41.05 20.71
N ARG A 59 46.51 -40.26 19.74
CA ARG A 59 46.44 -38.80 19.82
C ARG A 59 45.01 -38.28 19.77
N ILE A 60 44.15 -38.83 18.91
CA ILE A 60 42.73 -38.44 18.89
C ILE A 60 42.05 -38.78 20.23
N LYS A 61 42.33 -39.96 20.82
CA LYS A 61 41.86 -40.34 22.17
C LYS A 61 42.38 -39.37 23.24
N SER A 62 43.65 -38.98 23.18
CA SER A 62 44.28 -37.98 24.08
C SER A 62 43.57 -36.62 24.02
N LEU A 63 43.36 -36.07 22.82
CA LEU A 63 42.71 -34.78 22.61
C LEU A 63 41.26 -34.78 23.13
N ARG A 64 40.49 -35.84 22.84
CA ARG A 64 39.12 -36.03 23.36
C ARG A 64 39.07 -36.07 24.89
N ALA A 65 40.08 -36.69 25.54
CA ALA A 65 40.16 -36.73 26.98
C ALA A 65 40.56 -35.38 27.61
N LYS A 66 41.44 -34.61 26.93
CA LYS A 66 41.93 -33.30 27.39
C LYS A 66 40.93 -32.16 27.18
N ALA A 67 40.06 -32.26 26.18
CA ALA A 67 39.04 -31.26 25.86
C ALA A 67 37.69 -31.91 25.50
N PRO A 68 36.98 -32.53 26.47
CA PRO A 68 35.71 -33.21 26.22
C PRO A 68 34.58 -32.29 25.74
N GLU A 69 34.72 -30.99 25.92
CA GLU A 69 33.81 -29.95 25.43
C GLU A 69 34.00 -29.61 23.94
N ILE A 70 35.07 -30.09 23.30
CA ILE A 70 35.35 -29.92 21.87
C ILE A 70 35.16 -31.27 21.17
N VAL A 71 34.45 -31.26 20.04
CA VAL A 71 34.27 -32.47 19.23
C VAL A 71 35.45 -32.65 18.29
N PHE A 72 36.15 -33.78 18.40
CA PHE A 72 37.28 -34.13 17.53
C PHE A 72 36.83 -35.20 16.51
N PHE A 73 36.70 -34.81 15.25
CA PHE A 73 36.49 -35.72 14.14
C PHE A 73 37.82 -36.38 13.74
N PRO A 74 37.86 -37.70 13.57
CA PRO A 74 38.99 -38.36 12.93
C PRO A 74 39.06 -37.91 11.47
N GLY A 75 40.26 -37.76 10.95
CA GLY A 75 40.47 -37.41 9.56
C GLY A 75 41.88 -37.75 9.10
N VAL A 76 42.15 -37.50 7.83
CA VAL A 76 43.47 -37.66 7.22
C VAL A 76 43.56 -36.77 5.98
N GLU A 77 44.73 -36.18 5.76
CA GLU A 77 45.05 -35.51 4.50
C GLU A 77 45.87 -36.42 3.58
N LEU A 78 45.44 -36.51 2.32
CA LEU A 78 45.99 -37.36 1.27
C LEU A 78 46.31 -36.54 0.01
N ARG A 79 47.19 -37.09 -0.82
CA ARG A 79 47.53 -36.55 -2.15
C ARG A 79 47.02 -37.46 -3.25
N THR A 80 46.56 -36.90 -4.37
CA THR A 80 46.20 -37.67 -5.57
C THR A 80 46.88 -37.15 -6.83
N ASP A 81 46.99 -38.03 -7.83
CA ASP A 81 47.54 -37.76 -9.17
C ASP A 81 46.47 -37.48 -10.24
N LYS A 82 45.20 -37.38 -9.84
CA LYS A 82 44.08 -37.12 -10.75
C LYS A 82 44.18 -35.72 -11.39
N GLY A 83 44.73 -35.65 -12.60
CA GLY A 83 44.91 -34.42 -13.38
C GLY A 83 46.12 -33.57 -12.98
N SER A 84 46.65 -33.74 -11.78
CA SER A 84 47.96 -33.24 -11.31
C SER A 84 48.46 -34.12 -10.16
N ASN A 85 49.78 -34.27 -10.03
CA ASN A 85 50.44 -35.19 -9.07
C ASN A 85 50.40 -34.75 -7.60
N ASN A 86 49.79 -33.61 -7.28
CA ASN A 86 49.88 -33.01 -5.95
C ASN A 86 48.59 -32.29 -5.53
N LEU A 87 47.44 -32.89 -5.78
CA LEU A 87 46.16 -32.39 -5.26
C LEU A 87 45.93 -32.90 -3.85
N HIS A 88 45.64 -31.99 -2.92
CA HIS A 88 45.37 -32.31 -1.52
C HIS A 88 43.87 -32.54 -1.27
N LEU A 89 43.54 -33.70 -0.69
CA LEU A 89 42.20 -34.09 -0.26
C LEU A 89 42.18 -34.49 1.21
N ILE A 90 41.09 -34.14 1.88
CA ILE A 90 40.89 -34.38 3.30
C ILE A 90 39.70 -35.32 3.45
N LEU A 91 39.91 -36.42 4.16
CA LEU A 91 38.84 -37.29 4.61
C LEU A 91 38.47 -36.95 6.05
N ILE A 92 37.17 -36.83 6.32
CA ILE A 92 36.61 -36.54 7.65
C ILE A 92 35.62 -37.65 7.98
N PHE A 93 35.82 -38.30 9.13
CA PHE A 93 35.02 -39.43 9.60
C PHE A 93 34.15 -39.03 10.80
N SER A 94 33.18 -39.88 11.12
CA SER A 94 32.31 -39.65 12.27
C SER A 94 33.11 -39.62 13.58
N GLU A 95 32.69 -38.76 14.50
CA GLU A 95 33.23 -38.75 15.85
C GLU A 95 32.94 -40.07 16.60
N GLN A 96 31.90 -40.80 16.17
CA GLN A 96 31.49 -42.11 16.68
C GLN A 96 32.20 -43.30 16.01
N SER A 97 33.08 -43.05 15.02
CA SER A 97 33.83 -44.13 14.37
C SER A 97 34.67 -44.90 15.38
N ASP A 98 34.70 -46.22 15.24
CA ASP A 98 35.66 -47.09 15.97
C ASP A 98 37.07 -46.74 15.48
N LEU A 99 37.82 -46.03 16.32
CA LEU A 99 39.15 -45.51 15.99
C LEU A 99 40.17 -46.62 15.75
N ASP A 100 40.07 -47.74 16.49
CA ASP A 100 40.99 -48.85 16.38
C ASP A 100 40.78 -49.57 15.03
N ALA A 101 39.51 -49.80 14.65
CA ALA A 101 39.16 -50.36 13.35
C ALA A 101 39.51 -49.40 12.20
N LEU A 102 39.17 -48.11 12.30
CA LEU A 102 39.42 -47.11 11.27
C LEU A 102 40.92 -46.90 11.01
N SER A 103 41.73 -46.75 12.06
CA SER A 103 43.18 -46.58 11.95
C SER A 103 43.83 -47.84 11.35
N SER A 104 43.41 -49.03 11.79
CA SER A 104 43.92 -50.30 11.25
C SER A 104 43.55 -50.50 9.78
N ASP A 105 42.30 -50.23 9.40
CA ASP A 105 41.83 -50.31 8.02
C ASP A 105 42.58 -49.32 7.13
N PHE A 106 42.79 -48.09 7.59
CA PHE A 106 43.57 -47.09 6.85
C PHE A 106 45.02 -47.55 6.64
N GLU A 107 45.69 -48.04 7.68
CA GLU A 107 47.07 -48.53 7.60
C GLU A 107 47.21 -49.73 6.65
N VAL A 108 46.28 -50.68 6.69
CA VAL A 108 46.34 -51.89 5.86
C VAL A 108 45.91 -51.60 4.42
N ILE A 109 44.76 -50.96 4.22
CA ILE A 109 44.14 -50.77 2.90
C ILE A 109 44.82 -49.61 2.18
N MET A 110 44.86 -48.43 2.79
CA MET A 110 45.34 -47.22 2.12
C MET A 110 46.86 -47.15 2.11
N LYS A 111 47.51 -47.21 3.28
CA LYS A 111 48.94 -46.92 3.37
C LYS A 111 49.83 -48.05 2.84
N ARG A 112 49.51 -49.31 3.13
CA ARG A 112 50.27 -50.47 2.62
C ARG A 112 49.75 -51.03 1.30
N GLY A 113 48.44 -50.93 1.05
CA GLY A 113 47.79 -51.55 -0.11
C GLY A 113 47.75 -50.67 -1.36
N SER A 114 47.29 -49.41 -1.21
CA SER A 114 46.99 -48.53 -2.35
C SER A 114 48.01 -47.42 -2.59
N ALA A 115 48.82 -47.05 -1.59
CA ALA A 115 49.78 -45.95 -1.70
C ALA A 115 50.80 -46.17 -2.83
N LYS A 116 51.11 -45.10 -3.55
CA LYS A 116 52.15 -45.03 -4.58
C LYS A 116 53.31 -44.19 -4.07
N ALA A 117 54.53 -44.50 -4.52
CA ALA A 117 55.75 -43.81 -4.09
C ALA A 117 55.89 -43.69 -2.56
N ALA A 118 55.48 -44.75 -1.83
CA ALA A 118 55.37 -44.79 -0.38
C ALA A 118 56.71 -44.77 0.38
N ASP A 119 57.84 -44.75 -0.33
CA ASP A 119 59.18 -44.70 0.26
C ASP A 119 59.54 -43.30 0.81
N SER A 120 58.73 -42.28 0.51
CA SER A 120 58.97 -40.89 0.93
C SER A 120 57.67 -40.11 1.12
N ASP A 121 57.51 -39.47 2.29
CA ASP A 121 56.36 -38.60 2.61
C ASP A 121 56.25 -37.39 1.66
N GLU A 122 57.33 -37.01 0.98
CA GLU A 122 57.32 -35.92 -0.02
C GLU A 122 56.71 -36.34 -1.36
N THR A 123 56.69 -37.64 -1.67
CA THR A 123 56.27 -38.16 -2.99
C THR A 123 55.07 -39.10 -2.93
N ILE A 124 54.64 -39.51 -1.75
CA ILE A 124 53.53 -40.44 -1.57
C ILE A 124 52.20 -39.86 -2.09
N TYR A 125 51.43 -40.68 -2.81
CA TYR A 125 50.11 -40.32 -3.34
C TYR A 125 49.21 -41.55 -3.54
N TRP A 126 47.92 -41.31 -3.83
CA TRP A 126 46.90 -42.34 -4.08
C TRP A 126 46.11 -42.05 -5.35
N ASP A 127 45.60 -43.10 -6.01
CA ASP A 127 44.59 -42.94 -7.05
C ASP A 127 43.33 -42.34 -6.44
N PHE A 128 42.70 -41.39 -7.14
CA PHE A 128 41.51 -40.71 -6.64
C PHE A 128 40.35 -41.68 -6.36
N ASN A 129 40.19 -42.74 -7.16
CA ASN A 129 39.13 -43.72 -6.94
C ASN A 129 39.37 -44.54 -5.67
N ASP A 130 40.62 -44.88 -5.35
CA ASP A 130 40.95 -45.57 -4.10
C ASP A 130 40.56 -44.72 -2.88
N ILE A 131 40.81 -43.40 -2.94
CA ILE A 131 40.39 -42.44 -1.90
C ILE A 131 38.86 -42.42 -1.77
N VAL A 132 38.15 -42.29 -2.90
CA VAL A 132 36.69 -42.23 -2.94
C VAL A 132 36.06 -43.53 -2.44
N ASP A 133 36.61 -44.68 -2.80
CA ASP A 133 36.10 -45.99 -2.39
C ASP A 133 36.32 -46.22 -0.89
N PHE A 134 37.49 -45.83 -0.36
CA PHE A 134 37.74 -45.86 1.08
C PHE A 134 36.77 -44.94 1.83
N ALA A 135 36.59 -43.70 1.34
CA ALA A 135 35.65 -42.76 1.92
C ALA A 135 34.22 -43.32 1.94
N LYS A 136 33.73 -43.89 0.83
CA LYS A 136 32.40 -44.49 0.73
C LYS A 136 32.22 -45.68 1.69
N LYS A 137 33.23 -46.56 1.79
CA LYS A 137 33.18 -47.73 2.67
C LYS A 137 33.09 -47.35 4.16
N HIS A 138 33.69 -46.22 4.53
CA HIS A 138 33.73 -45.72 5.91
C HIS A 138 32.77 -44.55 6.17
N ASP A 139 31.85 -44.25 5.25
CA ASP A 139 30.89 -43.14 5.34
C ASP A 139 31.56 -41.78 5.63
N ALA A 140 32.72 -41.53 5.01
CA ALA A 140 33.53 -40.33 5.21
C ALA A 140 33.13 -39.19 4.27
N LEU A 141 33.29 -37.97 4.74
CA LEU A 141 33.18 -36.76 3.92
C LEU A 141 34.54 -36.42 3.32
N ILE A 142 34.51 -35.85 2.13
CA ILE A 142 35.71 -35.51 1.35
C ILE A 142 35.73 -34.00 1.12
N SER A 143 36.79 -33.34 1.56
CA SER A 143 37.09 -31.94 1.25
C SER A 143 38.29 -31.87 0.31
N ILE A 144 38.32 -30.88 -0.58
CA ILE A 144 39.47 -30.64 -1.47
C ILE A 144 39.93 -29.20 -1.38
N HIS A 145 41.24 -28.99 -1.53
CA HIS A 145 41.78 -27.64 -1.70
C HIS A 145 41.29 -27.02 -3.01
N ALA A 146 40.82 -25.79 -2.92
CA ALA A 146 40.09 -25.13 -3.99
C ALA A 146 40.43 -23.65 -4.10
N GLY A 147 40.02 -23.03 -5.22
CA GLY A 147 40.38 -21.67 -5.54
C GLY A 147 41.90 -21.48 -5.60
N ARG A 148 42.39 -20.40 -5.04
CA ARG A 148 43.82 -20.05 -5.09
C ARG A 148 44.63 -20.68 -3.95
N LYS A 149 44.09 -21.72 -3.27
CA LYS A 149 44.85 -22.48 -2.26
C LYS A 149 45.97 -23.26 -2.93
N THR A 150 47.10 -23.40 -2.24
CA THR A 150 48.24 -24.23 -2.70
C THR A 150 47.80 -25.68 -2.82
N ASN A 151 48.33 -26.42 -3.81
CA ASN A 151 47.97 -27.82 -4.04
C ASN A 151 46.46 -28.05 -4.25
N GLY A 152 45.77 -26.99 -4.69
CA GLY A 152 44.34 -26.95 -4.89
C GLY A 152 43.93 -27.11 -6.34
N LEU A 153 42.70 -27.58 -6.53
CA LEU A 153 42.10 -27.95 -7.80
C LEU A 153 42.32 -26.91 -8.91
N ASP A 154 42.08 -25.63 -8.62
CA ASP A 154 42.13 -24.56 -9.63
C ASP A 154 43.53 -24.07 -9.94
N LYS A 155 44.46 -24.28 -9.03
CA LYS A 155 45.86 -23.91 -9.22
C LYS A 155 46.60 -24.98 -10.02
N GLU A 156 46.33 -26.24 -9.72
CA GLU A 156 47.04 -27.38 -10.30
C GLU A 156 46.43 -27.85 -11.63
N ILE A 157 45.13 -27.65 -11.84
CA ILE A 157 44.44 -28.01 -13.09
C ILE A 157 43.90 -26.75 -13.77
N THR A 158 44.41 -26.42 -14.96
CA THR A 158 43.96 -25.25 -15.74
C THR A 158 42.68 -25.54 -16.52
N ASN A 159 41.80 -24.55 -16.70
CA ASN A 159 40.61 -24.67 -17.55
C ASN A 159 40.93 -24.48 -19.06
N SER A 160 42.18 -24.70 -19.48
CA SER A 160 42.60 -24.42 -20.87
C SER A 160 42.24 -25.53 -21.85
N LEU A 161 41.89 -26.72 -21.35
CA LEU A 161 41.59 -27.90 -22.15
C LEU A 161 40.28 -28.55 -21.66
N PRO A 162 39.38 -29.00 -22.56
CA PRO A 162 38.12 -29.66 -22.16
C PRO A 162 38.32 -30.90 -21.27
N VAL A 163 39.43 -31.62 -21.44
CA VAL A 163 39.76 -32.78 -20.59
C VAL A 163 39.98 -32.38 -19.13
N ASN A 164 40.54 -31.19 -18.88
CA ASN A 164 40.77 -30.69 -17.53
C ASN A 164 39.46 -30.28 -16.86
N GLU A 165 38.54 -29.68 -17.61
CA GLU A 165 37.19 -29.36 -17.13
C GLU A 165 36.43 -30.64 -16.77
N ALA A 166 36.52 -31.68 -17.60
CA ALA A 166 35.93 -32.99 -17.31
C ALA A 166 36.51 -33.65 -16.04
N ILE A 167 37.83 -33.58 -15.84
CA ILE A 167 38.48 -34.06 -14.60
C ILE A 167 37.97 -33.30 -13.38
N LYS A 168 37.87 -31.96 -13.47
CA LYS A 168 37.34 -31.14 -12.37
C LYS A 168 35.88 -31.47 -12.05
N ALA A 169 35.05 -31.69 -13.07
CA ALA A 169 33.67 -32.11 -12.89
C ALA A 169 33.59 -33.48 -12.19
N GLU A 170 34.38 -34.47 -12.62
CA GLU A 170 34.43 -35.80 -11.99
C GLU A 170 34.87 -35.73 -10.52
N ILE A 171 35.87 -34.89 -10.21
CA ILE A 171 36.28 -34.63 -8.83
C ILE A 171 35.14 -33.98 -8.06
N ALA A 172 34.54 -32.92 -8.61
CA ALA A 172 33.44 -32.20 -7.99
C ALA A 172 32.27 -33.13 -7.65
N ASP A 173 31.92 -34.09 -8.51
CA ASP A 173 30.84 -35.05 -8.30
C ASP A 173 31.07 -35.97 -7.09
N ASN A 174 32.32 -36.31 -6.79
CA ASN A 174 32.67 -37.28 -5.74
C ASN A 174 33.11 -36.65 -4.40
N ILE A 175 33.37 -35.34 -4.37
CA ILE A 175 33.69 -34.62 -3.13
C ILE A 175 32.46 -34.00 -2.47
N HIS A 176 32.61 -33.52 -1.24
CA HIS A 176 31.54 -32.93 -0.44
C HIS A 176 31.78 -31.44 -0.12
N PHE A 177 33.04 -31.03 0.08
CA PHE A 177 33.40 -29.65 0.44
C PHE A 177 34.51 -29.11 -0.47
N PHE A 178 34.46 -27.80 -0.73
CA PHE A 178 35.59 -27.06 -1.30
C PHE A 178 36.22 -26.19 -0.22
N GLU A 179 37.49 -26.43 0.07
CA GLU A 179 38.28 -25.67 1.05
C GLU A 179 39.07 -24.56 0.36
N LEU A 180 38.67 -23.32 0.61
CA LEU A 180 39.21 -22.14 -0.05
C LEU A 180 40.41 -21.57 0.70
N GLY A 181 41.33 -20.95 -0.05
CA GLY A 181 42.50 -20.29 0.51
C GLY A 181 42.27 -18.84 0.96
N GLN A 182 41.19 -18.20 0.50
CA GLN A 182 40.87 -16.79 0.76
C GLN A 182 39.40 -16.48 0.44
N LYS A 183 38.86 -15.45 1.10
CA LYS A 183 37.44 -15.10 1.02
C LYS A 183 36.94 -14.69 -0.37
N ARG A 184 37.76 -14.02 -1.19
CA ARG A 184 37.36 -13.60 -2.55
C ARG A 184 37.06 -14.78 -3.49
N ASP A 185 37.55 -15.97 -3.19
CA ASP A 185 37.31 -17.15 -4.02
C ASP A 185 35.84 -17.61 -3.91
N ILE A 186 35.12 -17.20 -2.85
CA ILE A 186 33.67 -17.49 -2.69
C ILE A 186 32.89 -16.89 -3.86
N SER A 187 33.09 -15.61 -4.17
CA SER A 187 32.39 -14.96 -5.29
C SER A 187 32.78 -15.55 -6.65
N ASP A 188 34.04 -15.98 -6.80
CA ASP A 188 34.51 -16.63 -8.04
C ASP A 188 33.77 -17.98 -8.23
N TYR A 189 33.63 -18.79 -7.18
CA TYR A 189 32.91 -20.06 -7.22
C TYR A 189 31.41 -19.89 -7.54
N GLU A 190 30.73 -18.96 -6.87
CA GLU A 190 29.31 -18.66 -7.15
C GLU A 190 29.09 -18.16 -8.58
N THR A 191 30.04 -17.39 -9.13
CA THR A 191 29.89 -16.78 -10.46
C THR A 191 30.25 -17.73 -11.59
N TYR A 192 31.21 -18.63 -11.39
CA TYR A 192 31.82 -19.41 -12.47
C TYR A 192 31.71 -20.92 -12.28
N VAL A 193 31.83 -21.44 -11.06
CA VAL A 193 31.88 -22.90 -10.83
C VAL A 193 30.48 -23.47 -10.65
N PHE A 194 29.67 -22.89 -9.75
CA PHE A 194 28.34 -23.40 -9.42
C PHE A 194 27.26 -23.13 -10.48
N LYS A 195 27.66 -22.61 -11.65
CA LYS A 195 26.80 -22.60 -12.84
C LYS A 195 26.79 -23.95 -13.56
N ASP A 196 27.90 -24.69 -13.48
CA ASP A 196 28.12 -25.91 -14.24
C ASP A 196 28.14 -27.16 -13.35
N VAL A 197 28.37 -27.01 -12.04
CA VAL A 197 28.32 -28.10 -11.06
C VAL A 197 27.39 -27.76 -9.90
N ASP A 198 26.84 -28.79 -9.25
CA ASP A 198 25.98 -28.61 -8.08
C ASP A 198 26.68 -27.82 -6.98
N ARG A 199 25.95 -26.88 -6.37
CA ARG A 199 26.49 -26.05 -5.31
C ARG A 199 26.83 -26.90 -4.09
N LYS A 200 28.11 -26.85 -3.68
CA LYS A 200 28.63 -27.54 -2.50
C LYS A 200 29.06 -26.55 -1.42
N PRO A 201 29.11 -26.95 -0.14
CA PRO A 201 29.60 -26.09 0.92
C PRO A 201 31.04 -25.64 0.68
N LEU A 202 31.25 -24.32 0.79
CA LEU A 202 32.55 -23.66 0.73
C LEU A 202 33.04 -23.43 2.15
N ILE A 203 34.23 -23.92 2.49
CA ILE A 203 34.82 -23.80 3.83
C ILE A 203 36.19 -23.13 3.79
N MET A 204 36.63 -22.58 4.92
CA MET A 204 37.99 -22.07 5.10
C MET A 204 38.51 -22.56 6.44
N CYS A 205 39.59 -23.33 6.42
CA CYS A 205 40.14 -23.97 7.60
C CYS A 205 41.53 -23.42 7.92
N SER A 206 42.05 -23.73 9.11
CA SER A 206 43.31 -23.14 9.55
C SER A 206 44.52 -23.73 8.86
N ASP A 207 44.48 -25.02 8.50
CA ASP A 207 45.63 -25.74 7.92
C ASP A 207 46.86 -25.61 8.86
N CYS A 208 46.58 -25.70 10.17
CA CYS A 208 47.53 -25.33 11.21
C CYS A 208 48.55 -26.45 11.49
N HIS A 209 49.83 -26.11 11.42
CA HIS A 209 50.97 -27.02 11.58
C HIS A 209 51.79 -26.77 12.87
N HIS A 210 51.25 -25.97 13.80
CA HIS A 210 51.91 -25.65 15.07
C HIS A 210 50.88 -25.22 16.13
N PRO A 211 50.89 -25.79 17.35
CA PRO A 211 49.81 -25.60 18.32
C PRO A 211 49.62 -24.13 18.72
N ASN A 212 50.72 -23.39 18.90
CA ASN A 212 50.69 -21.96 19.28
C ASN A 212 50.58 -20.96 18.12
N GLN A 213 50.40 -21.41 16.86
CA GLN A 213 50.30 -20.53 15.69
C GLN A 213 48.94 -20.64 14.99
N TYR A 214 47.90 -21.00 15.75
CA TYR A 214 46.54 -21.05 15.25
C TYR A 214 46.03 -19.64 14.91
N GLN A 215 46.12 -19.27 13.62
CA GLN A 215 45.64 -18.01 13.08
C GLN A 215 44.91 -18.27 11.76
N PRO A 216 43.66 -18.76 11.81
CA PRO A 216 42.88 -18.97 10.61
C PRO A 216 42.65 -17.61 9.91
N LYS A 217 42.75 -17.59 8.58
CA LYS A 217 42.58 -16.35 7.79
C LYS A 217 41.18 -15.74 7.97
N GLU A 218 40.18 -16.58 8.14
CA GLU A 218 38.79 -16.23 8.42
C GLU A 218 38.20 -17.29 9.36
N SER A 219 37.18 -16.93 10.14
CA SER A 219 36.49 -17.93 10.97
C SER A 219 35.48 -18.71 10.14
N LEU A 220 35.50 -20.03 10.26
CA LEU A 220 34.46 -20.92 9.77
C LEU A 220 33.39 -21.13 10.84
N TRP A 221 32.16 -20.79 10.49
CA TRP A 221 30.98 -21.03 11.30
C TRP A 221 30.09 -22.06 10.62
N ILE A 222 29.65 -23.04 11.40
CA ILE A 222 28.71 -24.07 10.94
C ILE A 222 27.48 -24.07 11.87
N LYS A 223 26.29 -24.07 11.26
CA LYS A 223 24.98 -24.14 11.92
C LYS A 223 24.50 -25.58 11.95
N ALA A 224 24.82 -26.29 13.03
CA ALA A 224 24.43 -27.68 13.23
C ALA A 224 24.65 -28.10 14.69
N ASP A 225 24.05 -29.22 15.08
CA ASP A 225 24.53 -30.00 16.23
C ASP A 225 26.01 -30.37 16.00
N LEU A 226 26.81 -30.36 17.08
CA LEU A 226 28.24 -30.71 17.04
C LEU A 226 28.43 -32.23 16.87
N THR A 227 28.05 -32.75 15.71
CA THR A 227 28.07 -34.17 15.34
C THR A 227 28.38 -34.29 13.85
N PHE A 228 28.79 -35.48 13.42
CA PHE A 228 29.02 -35.76 12.01
C PHE A 228 27.75 -35.67 11.16
N ASP A 229 26.60 -36.11 11.71
CA ASP A 229 25.30 -35.95 11.06
C ASP A 229 24.91 -34.47 10.89
N GLY A 230 25.28 -33.63 11.85
CA GLY A 230 25.16 -32.17 11.74
C GLY A 230 26.04 -31.60 10.63
N LEU A 231 27.30 -32.05 10.52
CA LEU A 231 28.19 -31.65 9.43
C LEU A 231 27.64 -32.04 8.06
N LYS A 232 27.04 -33.24 7.93
CA LYS A 232 26.37 -33.68 6.69
C LYS A 232 25.26 -32.74 6.24
N GLN A 233 24.57 -32.06 7.15
CA GLN A 233 23.51 -31.11 6.77
C GLN A 233 24.04 -29.93 5.95
N CYS A 234 25.32 -29.58 6.08
CA CYS A 234 25.95 -28.54 5.26
C CYS A 234 25.95 -28.89 3.77
N ILE A 235 25.88 -30.17 3.42
CA ILE A 235 25.84 -30.63 2.01
C ILE A 235 24.47 -30.35 1.41
N TYR A 236 23.40 -30.50 2.19
CA TYR A 236 22.04 -30.28 1.74
C TYR A 236 21.64 -28.80 1.73
N GLN A 237 22.16 -28.01 2.68
CA GLN A 237 21.83 -26.58 2.81
C GLN A 237 23.09 -25.69 2.95
N PRO A 238 23.96 -25.68 1.92
CA PRO A 238 25.29 -25.07 2.04
C PRO A 238 25.30 -23.56 2.16
N LEU A 239 24.25 -22.85 1.74
CA LEU A 239 24.12 -21.39 1.90
C LEU A 239 23.65 -21.00 3.31
N GLU A 240 22.83 -21.84 3.93
CA GLU A 240 22.19 -21.53 5.20
C GLU A 240 22.95 -22.06 6.42
N ARG A 241 23.85 -23.02 6.22
CA ARG A 241 24.56 -23.71 7.30
C ARG A 241 26.05 -23.42 7.38
N VAL A 242 26.64 -22.78 6.38
CA VAL A 242 28.06 -22.43 6.37
C VAL A 242 28.25 -20.93 6.22
N TYR A 243 29.05 -20.34 7.10
CA TYR A 243 29.40 -18.93 7.04
C TYR A 243 30.90 -18.73 7.27
N ILE A 244 31.53 -17.91 6.42
CA ILE A 244 32.95 -17.56 6.51
C ILE A 244 33.07 -16.06 6.80
N GLY A 245 33.59 -15.72 7.97
CA GLY A 245 33.77 -14.33 8.38
C GLY A 245 33.82 -14.17 9.90
N VAL A 246 33.74 -12.92 10.37
CA VAL A 246 33.86 -12.60 11.79
C VAL A 246 32.70 -13.18 12.60
N VAL A 247 31.45 -12.94 12.18
CA VAL A 247 30.24 -13.38 12.88
C VAL A 247 29.08 -13.59 11.89
N PRO A 248 28.30 -14.69 11.99
CA PRO A 248 27.11 -14.90 11.16
C PRO A 248 26.07 -13.77 11.35
N PRO A 249 25.37 -13.34 10.29
CA PRO A 249 24.39 -12.24 10.36
C PRO A 249 23.30 -12.44 11.42
N VAL A 250 22.82 -13.68 11.60
CA VAL A 250 21.78 -14.00 12.60
C VAL A 250 22.29 -13.81 14.03
N LEU A 251 23.54 -14.15 14.32
CA LEU A 251 24.14 -13.93 15.64
C LEU A 251 24.41 -12.45 15.89
N ASP A 252 24.91 -11.72 14.88
CA ASP A 252 25.13 -10.27 14.98
C ASP A 252 23.81 -9.52 15.26
N ARG A 253 22.73 -9.91 14.56
CA ARG A 253 21.37 -9.42 14.85
C ARG A 253 20.95 -9.70 16.29
N LEU A 254 21.12 -10.94 16.76
CA LEU A 254 20.74 -11.32 18.12
C LEU A 254 21.51 -10.52 19.17
N GLN A 255 22.82 -10.29 18.96
CA GLN A 255 23.64 -9.49 19.88
C GLN A 255 23.18 -8.03 19.96
N LYS A 256 22.75 -7.46 18.83
CA LYS A 256 22.29 -6.06 18.76
C LYS A 256 20.88 -5.85 19.27
N ASN A 257 20.02 -6.87 19.17
CA ASN A 257 18.58 -6.77 19.39
C ASN A 257 18.05 -7.89 20.32
N LYS A 258 18.66 -8.02 21.50
CA LYS A 258 18.31 -9.08 22.47
C LYS A 258 16.87 -8.98 22.99
N GLN A 259 16.38 -7.75 23.18
CA GLN A 259 15.05 -7.42 23.71
C GLN A 259 13.88 -7.78 22.78
N VAL A 260 14.14 -8.20 21.54
CA VAL A 260 13.11 -8.63 20.56
C VAL A 260 13.30 -10.08 20.12
N ASN A 261 13.99 -10.90 20.92
CA ASN A 261 14.10 -12.34 20.68
C ASN A 261 13.72 -13.10 21.96
N ILE A 262 12.75 -14.00 21.85
CA ILE A 262 12.30 -14.83 22.95
C ILE A 262 13.35 -15.93 23.14
N ASP A 263 13.95 -15.98 24.33
CA ASP A 263 14.96 -16.98 24.69
C ASP A 263 14.31 -18.26 25.21
N LYS A 264 13.27 -18.11 26.03
CA LYS A 264 12.67 -19.22 26.78
C LYS A 264 11.21 -18.94 27.14
N ILE A 265 10.39 -19.99 27.15
CA ILE A 265 9.03 -20.01 27.68
C ILE A 265 8.89 -21.14 28.70
N GLU A 266 8.32 -20.83 29.85
CA GLU A 266 8.05 -21.79 30.93
C GLU A 266 6.59 -21.70 31.34
N VAL A 267 5.95 -22.85 31.56
CA VAL A 267 4.57 -22.91 32.04
C VAL A 267 4.53 -23.91 33.16
N HIS A 268 4.15 -23.43 34.34
CA HIS A 268 4.07 -24.25 35.53
C HIS A 268 2.69 -24.15 36.16
N ARG A 269 2.37 -25.18 36.91
CA ARG A 269 1.17 -25.22 37.72
C ARG A 269 1.37 -24.36 38.97
N ILE A 270 0.35 -23.59 39.35
CA ILE A 270 0.39 -22.83 40.60
C ILE A 270 0.39 -23.77 41.82
N GLU A 271 0.88 -23.30 42.97
CA GLU A 271 1.01 -24.11 44.18
C GLU A 271 -0.31 -24.69 44.70
N SER A 272 -1.42 -23.97 44.52
CA SER A 272 -2.77 -24.37 44.97
C SER A 272 -3.77 -24.35 43.81
N PRO A 273 -3.72 -25.34 42.89
CA PRO A 273 -4.57 -25.37 41.72
C PRO A 273 -6.00 -25.80 42.08
N VAL A 274 -6.99 -25.31 41.32
CA VAL A 274 -8.41 -25.65 41.49
C VAL A 274 -8.68 -27.10 41.04
N HIS A 275 -7.95 -27.61 40.04
CA HIS A 275 -8.22 -28.91 39.40
C HIS A 275 -7.13 -29.96 39.66
N ASP A 276 -6.73 -30.17 40.91
CA ASP A 276 -5.62 -31.05 41.35
C ASP A 276 -5.42 -32.36 40.54
N GLN A 277 -6.49 -33.02 40.11
CA GLN A 277 -6.48 -34.30 39.36
C GLN A 277 -5.94 -34.23 37.92
N VAL A 278 -5.79 -33.05 37.31
CA VAL A 278 -5.33 -32.91 35.91
C VAL A 278 -4.19 -31.90 35.80
N CYS A 279 -3.10 -32.29 35.15
CA CYS A 279 -1.97 -31.42 34.80
C CYS A 279 -1.78 -31.40 33.28
N TRP A 280 -2.19 -30.32 32.64
CA TRP A 280 -2.06 -30.10 31.20
C TRP A 280 -0.64 -29.69 30.81
N PHE A 281 -0.02 -28.82 31.61
CA PHE A 281 1.27 -28.22 31.31
C PHE A 281 2.19 -28.23 32.53
N ASP A 282 3.40 -28.70 32.34
CA ASP A 282 4.53 -28.46 33.23
C ASP A 282 5.81 -28.60 32.40
N PHE A 283 6.30 -27.50 31.85
CA PHE A 283 7.42 -27.52 30.91
C PHE A 283 8.26 -26.25 30.93
N SER A 284 9.49 -26.41 30.46
CA SER A 284 10.48 -25.35 30.29
C SER A 284 11.14 -25.54 28.93
N LEU A 285 10.93 -24.60 28.01
CA LEU A 285 11.34 -24.73 26.61
C LEU A 285 12.19 -23.53 26.19
N GLN A 286 13.43 -23.80 25.78
CA GLN A 286 14.29 -22.81 25.14
C GLN A 286 13.93 -22.69 23.66
N LEU A 287 14.00 -21.49 23.11
CA LEU A 287 13.63 -21.20 21.73
C LEU A 287 14.84 -20.71 20.92
N ASN A 288 15.01 -21.20 19.70
CA ASN A 288 16.06 -20.73 18.80
C ASN A 288 15.75 -19.31 18.30
N PRO A 289 16.75 -18.43 18.15
CA PRO A 289 16.56 -17.08 17.60
C PRO A 289 16.17 -17.05 16.11
N GLY A 290 16.34 -18.15 15.37
CA GLY A 290 15.96 -18.31 13.96
C GLY A 290 14.53 -18.80 13.77
N LEU A 291 14.36 -19.91 13.05
CA LEU A 291 13.08 -20.59 12.83
C LEU A 291 12.87 -21.72 13.85
N VAL A 292 11.78 -21.63 14.60
CA VAL A 292 11.25 -22.69 15.46
C VAL A 292 10.00 -23.26 14.80
N ALA A 293 10.04 -24.54 14.42
CA ALA A 293 8.90 -25.25 13.85
C ALA A 293 8.27 -26.20 14.89
N ILE A 294 7.05 -25.90 15.31
CA ILE A 294 6.28 -26.72 16.23
C ILE A 294 5.43 -27.70 15.41
N ILE A 295 5.75 -28.99 15.52
CA ILE A 295 5.12 -30.08 14.77
C ILE A 295 4.38 -31.05 15.69
N GLY A 296 3.52 -31.88 15.12
CA GLY A 296 2.77 -32.89 15.86
C GLY A 296 1.43 -33.23 15.21
N ASN A 297 0.82 -34.33 15.64
CA ASN A 297 -0.44 -34.81 15.12
C ASN A 297 -1.62 -33.85 15.40
N LYS A 298 -2.73 -34.02 14.68
CA LYS A 298 -3.93 -33.21 14.91
C LYS A 298 -4.44 -33.42 16.34
N GLY A 299 -4.66 -32.33 17.06
CA GLY A 299 -5.08 -32.36 18.46
C GLY A 299 -3.97 -32.63 19.49
N SER A 300 -2.69 -32.55 19.11
CA SER A 300 -1.57 -32.81 20.04
C SER A 300 -1.22 -31.66 21.00
N GLY A 301 -1.84 -30.48 20.85
CA GLY A 301 -1.57 -29.32 21.69
C GLY A 301 -0.66 -28.24 21.08
N LYS A 302 -0.36 -28.30 19.77
CA LYS A 302 0.51 -27.32 19.10
C LYS A 302 0.01 -25.87 19.23
N SER A 303 -1.25 -25.61 18.88
CA SER A 303 -1.84 -24.28 18.99
C SER A 303 -1.95 -23.77 20.42
N ALA A 304 -1.89 -24.66 21.42
CA ALA A 304 -1.83 -24.22 22.81
C ALA A 304 -0.50 -23.49 23.09
N LEU A 305 0.62 -23.97 22.53
CA LEU A 305 1.91 -23.32 22.69
C LEU A 305 1.95 -21.95 22.00
N SER A 306 1.45 -21.84 20.77
CA SER A 306 1.39 -20.55 20.07
C SER A 306 0.45 -19.56 20.74
N ASP A 307 -0.70 -20.02 21.24
CA ASP A 307 -1.62 -19.17 22.01
C ASP A 307 -1.00 -18.67 23.32
N ILE A 308 -0.24 -19.52 24.04
CA ILE A 308 0.46 -19.11 25.26
C ILE A 308 1.53 -18.07 24.93
N LEU A 309 2.31 -18.26 23.85
CA LEU A 309 3.28 -17.27 23.39
C LEU A 309 2.60 -15.94 23.01
N GLY A 310 1.50 -15.99 22.26
CA GLY A 310 0.72 -14.81 21.88
C GLY A 310 0.13 -14.08 23.10
N HIS A 311 -0.34 -14.84 24.11
CA HIS A 311 -0.80 -14.30 25.38
C HIS A 311 0.31 -13.56 26.14
N MET A 312 1.49 -14.21 26.26
CA MET A 312 2.63 -13.62 26.96
C MET A 312 3.20 -12.38 26.26
N CYS A 313 3.04 -12.27 24.94
CA CYS A 313 3.45 -11.11 24.15
C CYS A 313 2.33 -10.06 23.96
N LYS A 314 1.18 -10.23 24.64
CA LYS A 314 0.02 -9.33 24.61
C LYS A 314 -0.50 -9.02 23.19
N CYS A 315 -0.48 -10.02 22.30
CA CYS A 315 -0.91 -9.84 20.92
C CYS A 315 -2.41 -9.51 20.83
N SER A 316 -2.76 -8.51 20.01
CA SER A 316 -4.14 -8.06 19.78
C SER A 316 -5.02 -9.09 19.07
N THR A 317 -4.42 -10.04 18.36
CA THR A 317 -5.10 -11.13 17.66
C THR A 317 -5.53 -12.29 18.57
N MET A 318 -5.28 -12.20 19.89
CA MET A 318 -5.62 -13.26 20.84
C MET A 318 -7.12 -13.57 20.94
N ASP A 319 -8.00 -12.68 20.50
CA ASP A 319 -9.44 -12.98 20.39
C ASP A 319 -9.75 -14.10 19.38
N ASN A 320 -8.84 -14.35 18.43
CA ASN A 320 -8.91 -15.45 17.46
C ASN A 320 -8.12 -16.69 17.91
N ALA A 321 -7.57 -16.73 19.13
CA ALA A 321 -6.84 -17.87 19.68
C ALA A 321 -7.68 -19.16 19.64
N SER A 322 -7.08 -20.28 19.24
CA SER A 322 -7.83 -21.52 18.97
C SER A 322 -8.01 -22.40 20.21
N PHE A 323 -7.16 -22.27 21.22
CA PHE A 323 -7.12 -23.03 22.46
C PHE A 323 -7.33 -22.15 23.71
N LEU A 324 -6.55 -21.07 23.87
CA LEU A 324 -6.58 -20.20 25.05
C LEU A 324 -7.69 -19.15 24.95
N ASN A 325 -8.94 -19.61 24.94
CA ASN A 325 -10.13 -18.78 24.80
C ASN A 325 -11.26 -19.20 25.75
N ASN A 326 -12.30 -18.35 25.83
CA ASN A 326 -13.47 -18.52 26.71
C ASN A 326 -14.38 -19.69 26.33
N PHE A 327 -14.12 -20.36 25.20
CA PHE A 327 -14.87 -21.54 24.75
C PHE A 327 -14.11 -22.86 24.98
N ARG A 328 -12.82 -22.79 25.32
CA ARG A 328 -11.96 -23.96 25.58
C ARG A 328 -11.24 -23.84 26.93
N PHE A 329 -9.97 -23.43 26.97
CA PHE A 329 -9.16 -23.53 28.19
C PHE A 329 -9.59 -22.55 29.29
N ARG A 330 -10.25 -21.44 28.92
CA ARG A 330 -10.87 -20.47 29.85
C ARG A 330 -12.37 -20.68 30.06
N LYS A 331 -12.93 -21.79 29.55
CA LYS A 331 -14.37 -22.02 29.58
C LYS A 331 -14.91 -22.23 30.99
N LEU A 332 -15.85 -21.39 31.41
CA LEU A 332 -16.60 -21.55 32.66
C LEU A 332 -17.56 -22.76 32.61
N PRO A 333 -17.79 -23.47 33.74
CA PRO A 333 -17.25 -23.20 35.08
C PRO A 333 -15.88 -23.82 35.34
N LYS A 334 -15.34 -24.65 34.43
CA LYS A 334 -14.07 -25.37 34.63
C LYS A 334 -12.90 -24.39 34.70
N ASN A 335 -12.64 -23.66 33.61
CA ASN A 335 -11.60 -22.63 33.56
C ASN A 335 -10.21 -23.13 33.99
N TYR A 336 -9.69 -24.15 33.28
CA TYR A 336 -8.39 -24.75 33.57
C TYR A 336 -7.22 -23.76 33.52
N ALA A 337 -7.35 -22.66 32.77
CA ALA A 337 -6.34 -21.60 32.68
C ALA A 337 -5.97 -20.97 34.03
N ASN A 338 -6.87 -21.00 35.02
CA ASN A 338 -6.62 -20.43 36.35
C ASN A 338 -5.53 -21.19 37.14
N ASP A 339 -5.18 -22.41 36.74
CA ASP A 339 -4.23 -23.26 37.47
C ASP A 339 -2.78 -23.11 36.99
N TYR A 340 -2.51 -22.23 36.01
CA TYR A 340 -1.21 -22.14 35.36
C TYR A 340 -0.68 -20.71 35.30
N ASN A 341 0.61 -20.57 35.59
CA ASN A 341 1.39 -19.38 35.31
C ASN A 341 2.36 -19.65 34.15
N ALA A 342 2.65 -18.62 33.38
CA ALA A 342 3.65 -18.65 32.32
C ALA A 342 4.72 -17.60 32.57
N THR A 343 5.96 -17.93 32.22
CA THR A 343 7.13 -17.06 32.30
C THR A 343 7.80 -17.00 30.93
N LEU A 344 7.84 -15.81 30.34
CA LEU A 344 8.56 -15.54 29.10
C LEU A 344 9.90 -14.87 29.47
N THR A 345 11.01 -15.42 28.98
CA THR A 345 12.35 -14.83 29.14
C THR A 345 12.86 -14.36 27.78
N TRP A 346 13.30 -13.11 27.70
CA TRP A 346 13.92 -12.53 26.51
C TRP A 346 15.43 -12.78 26.50
N ALA A 347 16.08 -12.60 25.35
CA ALA A 347 17.51 -12.85 25.21
C ALA A 347 18.41 -11.84 25.95
N ASP A 348 17.84 -10.75 26.48
CA ASP A 348 18.50 -9.80 27.40
C ASP A 348 18.29 -10.15 28.87
N GLU A 349 17.74 -11.35 29.14
CA GLU A 349 17.45 -11.91 30.47
C GLU A 349 16.23 -11.29 31.18
N GLU A 350 15.53 -10.32 30.57
CA GLU A 350 14.29 -9.77 31.10
C GLU A 350 13.17 -10.83 31.11
N LYS A 351 12.34 -10.79 32.15
CA LYS A 351 11.30 -11.80 32.41
C LYS A 351 9.93 -11.19 32.60
N TYR A 352 8.94 -11.81 31.96
CA TYR A 352 7.52 -11.48 32.11
C TYR A 352 6.78 -12.69 32.67
N HIS A 353 5.99 -12.45 33.71
CA HIS A 353 5.22 -13.47 34.38
C HIS A 353 3.73 -13.14 34.28
N ASN A 354 2.91 -14.09 33.84
CA ASN A 354 1.47 -13.88 33.80
C ASN A 354 0.66 -15.16 34.04
N LEU A 355 -0.54 -15.02 34.60
CA LEU A 355 -1.49 -16.13 34.70
C LEU A 355 -2.20 -16.34 33.37
N LEU A 356 -2.39 -17.60 32.96
CA LEU A 356 -3.05 -17.91 31.69
C LEU A 356 -4.53 -17.51 31.63
N ILE A 357 -5.14 -17.16 32.77
CA ILE A 357 -6.52 -16.67 32.82
C ILE A 357 -6.66 -15.20 32.39
N GLU A 358 -5.59 -14.39 32.51
CA GLU A 358 -5.68 -12.97 32.21
C GLU A 358 -5.98 -12.70 30.72
N SER A 359 -6.79 -11.69 30.44
CA SER A 359 -7.26 -11.40 29.08
C SER A 359 -7.32 -9.91 28.79
N ASP A 360 -6.25 -9.20 29.16
CA ASP A 360 -6.13 -7.77 28.91
C ASP A 360 -5.20 -7.52 27.72
N TYR A 361 -5.81 -7.49 26.52
CA TYR A 361 -5.12 -7.32 25.25
C TYR A 361 -5.48 -5.95 24.65
N GLY A 362 -4.50 -5.28 24.01
CA GLY A 362 -4.73 -4.00 23.33
C GLY A 362 -4.57 -2.74 24.19
N LEU A 363 -4.24 -2.86 25.48
CA LEU A 363 -3.87 -1.71 26.33
C LEU A 363 -2.38 -1.34 26.27
N SER A 364 -1.55 -2.18 25.64
CA SER A 364 -0.11 -1.96 25.49
C SER A 364 0.37 -2.31 24.08
N ILE A 365 1.61 -1.92 23.77
CA ILE A 365 2.30 -2.34 22.54
C ILE A 365 2.48 -3.86 22.58
N GLU A 366 2.31 -4.52 21.43
CA GLU A 366 2.56 -5.95 21.29
C GLU A 366 4.06 -6.23 21.17
N ASP A 367 4.54 -7.24 21.91
CA ASP A 367 5.95 -7.62 21.88
C ASP A 367 6.27 -8.62 20.75
N ALA A 368 5.25 -9.24 20.16
CA ALA A 368 5.35 -10.14 19.01
C ALA A 368 4.16 -9.96 18.07
N GLN A 369 4.27 -10.51 16.86
CA GLN A 369 3.18 -10.59 15.89
C GLN A 369 2.61 -12.00 15.90
N TYR A 370 1.41 -12.20 16.43
CA TYR A 370 0.76 -13.50 16.41
C TYR A 370 -0.33 -13.57 15.33
N LEU A 371 -0.27 -14.59 14.49
CA LEU A 371 -1.27 -14.89 13.46
C LEU A 371 -1.92 -16.24 13.78
N PRO A 372 -2.99 -16.28 14.59
CA PRO A 372 -3.79 -17.48 14.81
C PRO A 372 -4.42 -17.99 13.50
N GLN A 373 -4.61 -19.31 13.39
CA GLN A 373 -5.25 -19.93 12.22
C GLN A 373 -6.59 -19.25 11.87
N LYS A 374 -7.47 -19.09 12.86
CA LYS A 374 -8.78 -18.49 12.67
C LYS A 374 -8.69 -17.03 12.20
N TYR A 375 -7.69 -16.28 12.65
CA TYR A 375 -7.48 -14.90 12.20
C TYR A 375 -7.14 -14.87 10.70
N ILE A 376 -6.21 -15.73 10.27
CA ILE A 376 -5.84 -15.85 8.85
C ILE A 376 -7.07 -16.21 8.01
N GLU A 377 -7.86 -17.19 8.45
CA GLU A 377 -9.11 -17.60 7.78
C GLU A 377 -10.13 -16.46 7.70
N ASP A 378 -10.40 -15.78 8.81
CA ASP A 378 -11.37 -14.69 8.87
C ASP A 378 -10.98 -13.52 7.96
N VAL A 379 -9.68 -13.18 7.93
CA VAL A 379 -9.11 -12.10 7.09
C VAL A 379 -9.09 -12.49 5.61
N CYS A 380 -8.86 -13.77 5.27
CA CYS A 380 -8.82 -14.21 3.87
C CYS A 380 -10.21 -14.48 3.29
N ASN A 381 -11.18 -14.86 4.12
CA ASN A 381 -12.56 -15.13 3.69
C ASN A 381 -13.37 -13.85 3.51
N ASN A 382 -13.13 -12.81 4.33
CA ASN A 382 -13.83 -11.54 4.23
C ASN A 382 -12.93 -10.49 3.56
N ILE A 383 -13.22 -10.15 2.31
CA ILE A 383 -12.49 -9.08 1.58
C ILE A 383 -13.03 -7.71 1.98
N ASP A 384 -13.01 -7.48 3.29
CA ASP A 384 -13.40 -6.22 3.88
C ASP A 384 -12.14 -5.36 4.08
N ASP A 385 -12.35 -4.14 4.58
CA ASP A 385 -11.29 -3.19 4.93
C ASP A 385 -10.13 -3.82 5.73
N THR A 386 -10.36 -4.89 6.50
CA THR A 386 -9.34 -5.51 7.36
C THR A 386 -8.16 -6.04 6.56
N PHE A 387 -8.39 -6.78 5.47
CA PHE A 387 -7.29 -7.31 4.64
C PHE A 387 -6.47 -6.18 4.02
N GLN A 388 -7.16 -5.16 3.49
CA GLN A 388 -6.51 -4.01 2.89
C GLN A 388 -5.70 -3.20 3.91
N ARG A 389 -6.23 -3.00 5.13
CA ARG A 389 -5.51 -2.30 6.21
C ARG A 389 -4.21 -3.01 6.60
N GLU A 390 -4.17 -4.34 6.62
CA GLU A 390 -2.93 -5.08 6.92
C GLU A 390 -1.89 -4.91 5.82
N ILE A 391 -2.32 -4.93 4.56
CA ILE A 391 -1.47 -4.62 3.41
C ILE A 391 -0.94 -3.17 3.51
N ASP A 392 -1.82 -2.21 3.74
CA ASP A 392 -1.49 -0.78 3.81
C ASP A 392 -0.47 -0.47 4.91
N LYS A 393 -0.55 -1.15 6.07
CA LYS A 393 0.45 -1.06 7.15
C LYS A 393 1.84 -1.47 6.67
N VAL A 394 1.93 -2.61 5.98
CA VAL A 394 3.21 -3.11 5.48
C VAL A 394 3.77 -2.21 4.38
N ILE A 395 2.94 -1.74 3.45
CA ILE A 395 3.38 -0.79 2.40
C ILE A 395 3.89 0.50 3.03
N PHE A 396 3.14 1.06 3.98
CA PHE A 396 3.57 2.26 4.68
C PHE A 396 4.92 2.06 5.38
N SER A 397 5.23 0.85 5.86
CA SER A 397 6.53 0.52 6.44
C SER A 397 7.70 0.59 5.45
N TYR A 398 7.44 0.45 4.14
CA TYR A 398 8.46 0.55 3.08
C TYR A 398 8.73 1.96 2.62
N VAL A 399 7.75 2.86 2.71
CA VAL A 399 7.93 4.27 2.35
C VAL A 399 9.06 4.85 3.18
N ASP A 400 10.01 5.53 2.54
CA ASP A 400 11.13 6.16 3.24
C ASP A 400 10.59 7.15 4.29
N ARG A 401 11.18 7.18 5.49
CA ARG A 401 10.78 8.12 6.54
C ARG A 401 10.89 9.57 6.07
N THR A 402 11.84 9.89 5.19
CA THR A 402 11.96 11.25 4.62
C THR A 402 10.80 11.59 3.69
N GLU A 403 10.17 10.60 3.08
CA GLU A 403 9.04 10.78 2.16
C GLU A 403 7.68 10.74 2.86
N ARG A 404 7.60 10.19 4.09
CA ARG A 404 6.35 10.10 4.86
C ARG A 404 5.81 11.45 5.33
N GLY A 405 6.68 12.47 5.45
CA GLY A 405 6.29 13.76 5.99
C GLY A 405 5.72 13.64 7.40
N GLU A 406 4.47 14.11 7.58
CA GLU A 406 3.75 14.07 8.86
C GLU A 406 2.73 12.92 8.94
N ALA A 407 2.70 12.03 7.94
CA ALA A 407 1.75 10.93 7.89
C ALA A 407 2.11 9.84 8.91
N PHE A 408 1.09 9.28 9.58
CA PHE A 408 1.22 8.13 10.47
C PHE A 408 0.75 6.81 9.84
N ASN A 409 0.07 6.89 8.70
CA ASN A 409 -0.43 5.73 7.95
C ASN A 409 -0.50 6.04 6.45
N LEU A 410 -0.75 5.01 5.64
CA LEU A 410 -0.79 5.13 4.18
C LEU A 410 -1.87 6.11 3.70
N ASN A 411 -3.05 6.11 4.33
CA ASN A 411 -4.15 6.99 3.94
C ASN A 411 -3.80 8.47 4.13
N GLU A 412 -3.18 8.82 5.26
CA GLU A 412 -2.69 10.18 5.51
C GLU A 412 -1.58 10.58 4.52
N LEU A 413 -0.69 9.65 4.17
CA LEU A 413 0.37 9.89 3.19
C LEU A 413 -0.21 10.19 1.81
N VAL A 414 -1.17 9.39 1.37
CA VAL A 414 -1.87 9.61 0.10
C VAL A 414 -2.56 10.97 0.12
N GLN A 415 -3.30 11.30 1.20
CA GLN A 415 -3.96 12.59 1.33
C GLN A 415 -2.96 13.76 1.31
N GLN A 416 -1.79 13.61 1.95
CA GLN A 416 -0.74 14.63 1.93
C GLN A 416 -0.18 14.85 0.52
N LYS A 417 0.10 13.77 -0.22
CA LYS A 417 0.59 13.84 -1.61
C LYS A 417 -0.51 14.31 -2.57
N SER A 418 -1.79 14.02 -2.31
CA SER A 418 -2.92 14.37 -3.19
C SER A 418 -3.44 15.80 -3.02
N ARG A 419 -3.08 16.53 -1.94
CA ARG A 419 -3.64 17.86 -1.62
C ARG A 419 -3.69 18.83 -2.80
N PHE A 420 -2.64 18.87 -3.60
CA PHE A 420 -2.57 19.75 -4.77
C PHE A 420 -3.57 19.34 -5.86
N ILE A 421 -3.66 18.04 -6.16
CA ILE A 421 -4.59 17.48 -7.14
C ILE A 421 -6.03 17.70 -6.65
N ASP A 422 -6.31 17.45 -5.38
CA ASP A 422 -7.63 17.65 -4.78
C ASP A 422 -8.07 19.12 -4.89
N ALA A 423 -7.17 20.08 -4.67
CA ALA A 423 -7.46 21.50 -4.85
C ALA A 423 -7.77 21.85 -6.33
N GLN A 424 -7.06 21.25 -7.29
CA GLN A 424 -7.34 21.44 -8.72
C GLN A 424 -8.68 20.83 -9.15
N ILE A 425 -9.05 19.68 -8.58
CA ILE A 425 -10.37 19.06 -8.77
C ILE A 425 -11.47 19.99 -8.22
N GLN A 426 -11.32 20.50 -6.99
CA GLN A 426 -12.32 21.42 -6.39
C GLN A 426 -12.50 22.70 -7.22
N SER A 427 -11.41 23.30 -7.72
CA SER A 427 -11.49 24.45 -8.61
C SER A 427 -12.24 24.14 -9.91
N SER A 428 -12.04 22.95 -10.47
CA SER A 428 -12.74 22.51 -11.68
C SER A 428 -14.22 22.22 -11.43
N LEU A 429 -14.57 21.65 -10.28
CA LEU A 429 -15.97 21.43 -9.87
C LEU A 429 -16.75 22.74 -9.69
N LEU A 430 -16.11 23.80 -9.17
CA LEU A 430 -16.75 25.12 -9.06
C LEU A 430 -17.06 25.72 -10.44
N ARG A 431 -16.08 25.69 -11.36
CA ARG A 431 -16.28 26.14 -12.75
C ARG A 431 -17.35 25.31 -13.47
N LEU A 432 -17.38 24.01 -13.22
CA LEU A 432 -18.41 23.11 -13.76
C LEU A 432 -19.81 23.51 -13.30
N LYS A 433 -19.96 23.81 -12.00
CA LYS A 433 -21.25 24.20 -11.40
C LYS A 433 -21.82 25.47 -12.03
N GLU A 434 -21.00 26.50 -12.19
CA GLU A 434 -21.39 27.76 -12.84
C GLU A 434 -21.79 27.54 -14.32
N LEU A 435 -21.00 26.73 -15.04
CA LEU A 435 -21.28 26.42 -16.43
C LEU A 435 -22.56 25.59 -16.61
N ASN A 436 -22.82 24.63 -15.71
CA ASN A 436 -24.07 23.86 -15.69
C ASN A 436 -25.29 24.77 -15.49
N ALA A 437 -25.20 25.78 -14.61
CA ALA A 437 -26.27 26.74 -14.41
C ALA A 437 -26.56 27.57 -15.69
N ASN A 438 -25.50 27.98 -16.41
CA ASN A 438 -25.65 28.67 -17.70
C ASN A 438 -26.27 27.76 -18.77
N ILE A 439 -25.84 26.50 -18.85
CA ILE A 439 -26.41 25.51 -19.77
C ILE A 439 -27.91 25.34 -19.50
N ILE A 440 -28.32 25.18 -18.24
CA ILE A 440 -29.73 25.05 -17.84
C ILE A 440 -30.56 26.25 -18.29
N ARG A 441 -30.01 27.48 -18.19
CA ARG A 441 -30.66 28.71 -18.68
C ARG A 441 -30.87 28.68 -20.19
N LEU A 442 -29.85 28.27 -20.96
CA LEU A 442 -29.92 28.14 -22.41
C LEU A 442 -30.92 27.04 -22.84
N GLU A 443 -30.95 25.91 -22.14
CA GLU A 443 -31.93 24.83 -22.37
C GLU A 443 -33.37 25.31 -22.19
N THR A 444 -33.63 26.15 -21.17
CA THR A 444 -34.97 26.73 -20.95
C THR A 444 -35.39 27.63 -22.13
N LYS A 445 -34.45 28.43 -22.68
CA LYS A 445 -34.70 29.25 -23.88
C LYS A 445 -34.98 28.42 -25.14
N LYS A 446 -34.48 27.19 -25.21
CA LYS A 446 -34.72 26.25 -26.34
C LYS A 446 -36.11 25.59 -26.30
N THR A 447 -36.91 25.79 -25.25
CA THR A 447 -38.26 25.24 -25.20
C THR A 447 -39.20 25.99 -26.17
N ASN A 448 -40.04 25.27 -26.90
CA ASN A 448 -41.12 25.86 -27.68
C ASN A 448 -42.08 26.65 -26.80
N THR A 449 -42.25 26.27 -25.53
CA THR A 449 -43.06 27.05 -24.58
C THR A 449 -42.49 28.46 -24.42
N TYR A 450 -41.18 28.60 -24.18
CA TYR A 450 -40.52 29.89 -24.09
C TYR A 450 -40.56 30.65 -25.43
N GLN A 451 -40.21 29.98 -26.53
CA GLN A 451 -40.23 30.59 -27.86
C GLN A 451 -41.64 31.09 -28.26
N LYS A 452 -42.68 30.31 -27.97
CA LYS A 452 -44.07 30.73 -28.19
C LYS A 452 -44.46 31.87 -27.29
N GLN A 453 -44.04 31.87 -26.02
CA GLN A 453 -44.32 32.97 -25.10
C GLN A 453 -43.70 34.27 -25.63
N ILE A 454 -42.45 34.25 -26.09
CA ILE A 454 -41.80 35.41 -26.70
C ILE A 454 -42.53 35.83 -27.98
N ALA A 455 -42.87 34.91 -28.88
CA ALA A 455 -43.58 35.21 -30.13
C ALA A 455 -45.01 35.75 -29.91
N GLU A 456 -45.78 35.16 -28.98
CA GLU A 456 -47.12 35.62 -28.63
C GLU A 456 -47.10 36.97 -27.93
N ASN A 457 -46.13 37.19 -27.04
CA ASN A 457 -45.96 38.47 -26.37
C ASN A 457 -45.53 39.55 -27.37
N LEU A 458 -44.59 39.25 -28.28
CA LEU A 458 -44.20 40.15 -29.37
C LEU A 458 -45.43 40.57 -30.18
N LYS A 459 -46.20 39.59 -30.67
CA LYS A 459 -47.43 39.84 -31.43
C LYS A 459 -48.45 40.65 -30.62
N LYS A 460 -48.63 40.33 -29.34
CA LYS A 460 -49.58 41.02 -28.47
C LYS A 460 -49.16 42.47 -28.23
N VAL A 461 -47.87 42.75 -28.08
CA VAL A 461 -47.33 44.11 -27.93
C VAL A 461 -47.46 44.87 -29.24
N GLU A 462 -47.19 44.25 -30.39
CA GLU A 462 -47.44 44.83 -31.72
C GLU A 462 -48.92 45.17 -31.93
N GLU A 463 -49.83 44.25 -31.61
CA GLU A 463 -51.27 44.49 -31.69
C GLU A 463 -51.72 45.58 -30.70
N THR A 464 -51.11 45.63 -29.51
CA THR A 464 -51.37 46.67 -28.52
C THR A 464 -50.93 48.02 -29.06
N LEU A 465 -49.76 48.11 -29.70
CA LEU A 465 -49.29 49.31 -30.37
C LEU A 465 -50.24 49.74 -31.49
N VAL A 466 -50.72 48.81 -32.33
CA VAL A 466 -51.67 49.11 -33.41
C VAL A 466 -53.04 49.55 -32.88
N ARG A 467 -53.56 48.88 -31.83
CA ARG A 467 -54.84 49.24 -31.19
C ARG A 467 -54.75 50.60 -30.51
N HIS A 468 -53.63 50.84 -29.84
CA HIS A 468 -53.28 52.13 -29.28
C HIS A 468 -53.20 53.17 -30.41
N ASP A 469 -52.55 52.87 -31.53
CA ASP A 469 -52.46 53.80 -32.66
C ASP A 469 -53.83 54.18 -33.24
N LYS A 470 -54.80 53.26 -33.21
CA LYS A 470 -56.20 53.51 -33.61
C LYS A 470 -57.03 54.29 -32.60
N SER A 471 -56.66 54.28 -31.31
CA SER A 471 -57.34 55.06 -30.26
C SER A 471 -56.89 56.52 -30.20
N LYS A 472 -56.08 56.96 -31.18
CA LYS A 472 -55.64 58.33 -31.31
C LYS A 472 -56.86 59.28 -31.24
N PRO A 473 -56.88 60.25 -30.30
CA PRO A 473 -58.00 61.16 -30.15
C PRO A 473 -58.32 61.89 -31.46
N SER A 474 -59.61 62.02 -31.76
CA SER A 474 -60.12 62.72 -32.94
C SER A 474 -59.76 64.19 -32.88
N GLU A 475 -59.26 64.74 -33.99
CA GLU A 475 -58.80 66.13 -34.07
C GLU A 475 -59.95 67.13 -33.81
N VAL A 476 -59.79 67.95 -32.77
CA VAL A 476 -60.70 69.07 -32.46
C VAL A 476 -60.10 70.33 -33.06
N LYS A 477 -60.87 71.06 -33.87
CA LYS A 477 -60.43 72.33 -34.46
C LYS A 477 -60.16 73.36 -33.36
N LYS A 478 -59.02 74.04 -33.45
CA LYS A 478 -58.68 75.15 -32.56
C LYS A 478 -59.74 76.27 -32.70
N PRO A 479 -60.37 76.75 -31.62
CA PRO A 479 -61.38 77.80 -31.68
C PRO A 479 -60.86 79.11 -32.28
N ASP A 480 -61.70 79.85 -33.00
CA ASP A 480 -61.38 81.17 -33.56
C ASP A 480 -61.31 82.24 -32.44
N VAL A 481 -60.29 83.09 -32.46
CA VAL A 481 -60.03 84.09 -31.42
C VAL A 481 -61.10 85.20 -31.47
N LYS A 482 -61.99 85.25 -30.46
CA LYS A 482 -62.86 86.41 -30.19
C LYS A 482 -62.10 87.44 -29.34
N SER A 483 -62.34 88.74 -29.53
CA SER A 483 -61.58 89.83 -28.86
C SER A 483 -61.68 89.83 -27.32
N GLU A 484 -62.62 89.07 -26.74
CA GLU A 484 -62.77 88.88 -25.29
C GLU A 484 -61.89 87.75 -24.70
N ASN A 485 -61.20 86.93 -25.52
CA ASN A 485 -60.45 85.73 -25.11
C ASN A 485 -58.90 85.82 -25.28
N GLU A 486 -58.34 86.97 -25.70
CA GLU A 486 -56.89 87.10 -25.95
C GLU A 486 -56.01 86.94 -24.70
N GLU A 487 -56.48 87.43 -23.55
CA GLU A 487 -55.73 87.37 -22.29
C GLU A 487 -55.66 85.94 -21.75
N TYR A 488 -56.77 85.19 -21.81
CA TYR A 488 -56.83 83.76 -21.49
C TYR A 488 -55.85 82.94 -22.33
N GLN A 489 -55.85 83.12 -23.66
CA GLN A 489 -54.99 82.36 -24.58
C GLN A 489 -53.50 82.63 -24.33
N LYS A 490 -53.10 83.86 -24.00
CA LYS A 490 -51.72 84.20 -23.62
C LYS A 490 -51.30 83.52 -22.33
N VAL A 491 -52.14 83.56 -21.30
CA VAL A 491 -51.86 82.92 -20.00
C VAL A 491 -51.78 81.40 -20.13
N LEU A 492 -52.66 80.79 -20.91
CA LEU A 492 -52.67 79.36 -21.19
C LEU A 492 -51.44 78.89 -21.98
N LEU A 493 -50.99 79.66 -22.98
CA LEU A 493 -49.74 79.39 -23.70
C LEU A 493 -48.51 79.44 -22.79
N LEU A 494 -48.45 80.44 -21.90
CA LEU A 494 -47.37 80.55 -20.91
C LEU A 494 -47.37 79.40 -19.89
N LEU A 495 -48.56 78.97 -19.43
CA LEU A 495 -48.71 77.80 -18.56
C LEU A 495 -48.32 76.51 -19.27
N ASN A 496 -48.75 76.31 -20.52
CA ASN A 496 -48.39 75.13 -21.33
C ASN A 496 -46.88 75.04 -21.58
N ASP A 497 -46.23 76.15 -21.97
CA ASP A 497 -44.78 76.20 -22.17
C ASP A 497 -44.01 75.89 -20.87
N LYS A 498 -44.50 76.38 -19.72
CA LYS A 498 -43.94 76.00 -18.41
C LYS A 498 -44.14 74.52 -18.12
N ILE A 499 -45.36 74.00 -18.25
CA ILE A 499 -45.69 72.59 -17.98
C ILE A 499 -44.86 71.66 -18.87
N GLU A 500 -44.72 71.94 -20.17
CA GLU A 500 -43.86 71.15 -21.07
C GLU A 500 -42.39 71.19 -20.63
N LYS A 501 -41.87 72.35 -20.22
CA LYS A 501 -40.50 72.46 -19.68
C LYS A 501 -40.29 71.63 -18.41
N TYR A 502 -41.26 71.63 -17.50
CA TYR A 502 -41.20 70.81 -16.28
C TYR A 502 -41.33 69.31 -16.58
N LYS A 503 -42.27 68.91 -17.44
CA LYS A 503 -42.43 67.51 -17.89
C LYS A 503 -41.17 66.99 -18.58
N PHE A 504 -40.61 67.76 -19.51
CA PHE A 504 -39.35 67.43 -20.18
C PHE A 504 -38.20 67.28 -19.18
N SER A 505 -38.11 68.17 -18.18
CA SER A 505 -37.08 68.10 -17.13
C SER A 505 -37.28 66.90 -16.19
N ILE A 506 -38.53 66.48 -15.95
CA ILE A 506 -38.83 65.29 -15.15
C ILE A 506 -38.44 64.03 -15.92
N GLU A 507 -38.93 63.84 -17.15
CA GLU A 507 -38.72 62.62 -17.93
C GLU A 507 -37.27 62.43 -18.38
N ASN A 508 -36.67 63.45 -19.01
CA ASN A 508 -35.38 63.31 -19.68
C ASN A 508 -34.18 63.66 -18.81
N VAL A 509 -34.39 64.30 -17.66
CA VAL A 509 -33.28 64.77 -16.82
C VAL A 509 -33.32 64.12 -15.44
N ALA A 510 -34.45 64.19 -14.73
CA ALA A 510 -34.51 63.73 -13.34
C ALA A 510 -34.80 62.22 -13.20
N SER A 511 -35.76 61.64 -13.93
CA SER A 511 -36.08 60.20 -13.81
C SER A 511 -35.01 59.29 -14.39
N GLU A 512 -34.46 59.61 -15.57
CA GLU A 512 -33.33 58.86 -16.12
C GLU A 512 -32.09 58.95 -15.23
N ALA A 513 -31.82 60.11 -14.61
CA ALA A 513 -30.73 60.24 -13.65
C ALA A 513 -30.92 59.30 -12.46
N VAL A 514 -32.13 59.22 -11.89
CA VAL A 514 -32.42 58.30 -10.76
C VAL A 514 -32.27 56.83 -11.17
N VAL A 515 -32.74 56.43 -12.36
CA VAL A 515 -32.57 55.05 -12.86
C VAL A 515 -31.10 54.71 -13.08
N ARG A 516 -30.34 55.61 -13.74
CA ARG A 516 -28.89 55.45 -13.94
C ARG A 516 -28.13 55.33 -12.61
N ILE A 517 -28.44 56.19 -11.64
CA ILE A 517 -27.81 56.14 -10.32
C ILE A 517 -28.15 54.83 -9.59
N ASN A 518 -29.39 54.34 -9.68
CA ASN A 518 -29.76 53.06 -9.06
C ASN A 518 -29.03 51.86 -9.68
N ASN A 519 -28.93 51.78 -11.01
CA ASN A 519 -28.17 50.73 -11.67
C ASN A 519 -26.69 50.81 -11.30
N TYR A 520 -26.13 52.02 -11.31
CA TYR A 520 -24.76 52.27 -10.88
C TYR A 520 -24.50 51.81 -9.43
N ILE A 521 -25.42 52.07 -8.51
CA ILE A 521 -25.36 51.60 -7.12
C ILE A 521 -25.39 50.06 -7.03
N ILE A 522 -26.23 49.40 -7.82
CA ILE A 522 -26.33 47.92 -7.84
C ILE A 522 -25.01 47.32 -8.32
N ASP A 523 -24.46 47.86 -9.41
CA ASP A 523 -23.19 47.42 -9.96
C ASP A 523 -22.03 47.67 -8.98
N LEU A 524 -21.99 48.84 -8.34
CA LEU A 524 -21.01 49.16 -7.29
C LEU A 524 -21.10 48.19 -6.11
N LYS A 525 -22.31 47.88 -5.62
CA LYS A 525 -22.52 46.92 -4.52
C LYS A 525 -22.04 45.52 -4.89
N SER A 526 -22.31 45.07 -6.12
CA SER A 526 -21.81 43.79 -6.64
C SER A 526 -20.28 43.77 -6.73
N LEU A 527 -19.68 44.85 -7.23
CA LEU A 527 -18.22 44.98 -7.37
C LEU A 527 -17.53 45.00 -5.99
N ILE A 528 -18.06 45.80 -5.05
CA ILE A 528 -17.61 45.87 -3.66
C ILE A 528 -17.61 44.47 -3.03
N ALA A 529 -18.71 43.73 -3.16
CA ALA A 529 -18.81 42.37 -2.61
C ALA A 529 -17.74 41.42 -3.18
N GLN A 530 -17.48 41.50 -4.48
CA GLN A 530 -16.43 40.68 -5.13
C GLN A 530 -15.02 41.07 -4.66
N ILE A 531 -14.74 42.37 -4.53
CA ILE A 531 -13.46 42.87 -4.03
C ILE A 531 -13.26 42.46 -2.56
N THR A 532 -14.29 42.57 -1.72
CA THR A 532 -14.23 42.13 -0.31
C THR A 532 -13.92 40.63 -0.19
N VAL A 533 -14.57 39.77 -0.99
CA VAL A 533 -14.26 38.33 -1.01
C VAL A 533 -12.81 38.07 -1.46
N LEU A 534 -12.31 38.85 -2.41
CA LEU A 534 -10.91 38.75 -2.86
C LEU A 534 -9.94 39.14 -1.74
N GLU A 535 -10.22 40.23 -1.00
CA GLU A 535 -9.42 40.67 0.15
C GLU A 535 -9.38 39.62 1.27
N GLU A 536 -10.52 39.01 1.59
CA GLU A 536 -10.59 37.95 2.60
C GLU A 536 -9.78 36.71 2.17
N ARG A 537 -9.93 36.29 0.90
CA ARG A 537 -9.12 35.21 0.33
C ARG A 537 -7.63 35.54 0.33
N PHE A 538 -7.27 36.78 0.03
CA PHE A 538 -5.89 37.23 0.04
C PHE A 538 -5.31 37.25 1.45
N THR A 539 -6.09 37.66 2.45
CA THR A 539 -5.70 37.62 3.87
C THR A 539 -5.43 36.19 4.34
N ASN A 540 -6.31 35.25 4.00
CA ASN A 540 -6.11 33.83 4.29
C ASN A 540 -4.84 33.28 3.61
N LEU A 541 -4.55 33.72 2.37
CA LEU A 541 -3.31 33.36 1.69
C LEU A 541 -2.08 33.94 2.40
N GLN A 542 -2.13 35.19 2.87
CA GLN A 542 -1.06 35.79 3.66
C GLN A 542 -0.80 35.02 4.96
N GLU A 543 -1.84 34.56 5.65
CA GLU A 543 -1.71 33.73 6.85
C GLU A 543 -1.09 32.35 6.52
N LEU A 544 -1.51 31.72 5.42
CA LEU A 544 -0.92 30.46 4.95
C LEU A 544 0.56 30.62 4.59
N VAL A 545 0.92 31.70 3.89
CA VAL A 545 2.31 31.99 3.55
C VAL A 545 3.12 32.29 4.81
N THR A 546 2.58 33.06 5.75
CA THR A 546 3.23 33.35 7.04
C THR A 546 3.47 32.06 7.84
N THR A 547 2.46 31.19 7.89
CA THR A 547 2.55 29.88 8.55
C THR A 547 3.60 29.00 7.88
N PHE A 548 3.67 28.97 6.54
CA PHE A 548 4.71 28.25 5.80
C PHE A 548 6.12 28.80 6.10
N PHE A 549 6.28 30.13 6.13
CA PHE A 549 7.56 30.78 6.38
C PHE A 549 8.04 30.51 7.81
N ASN A 550 7.13 30.58 8.78
CA ASN A 550 7.42 30.25 10.18
C ASN A 550 7.78 28.77 10.34
N LYS A 551 7.02 27.85 9.70
CA LYS A 551 7.25 26.40 9.78
C LYS A 551 8.63 26.00 9.26
N TYR A 552 9.14 26.67 8.23
CA TYR A 552 10.42 26.35 7.60
C TYR A 552 11.53 27.40 7.86
N GLU A 553 11.32 28.29 8.83
CA GLU A 553 12.27 29.34 9.23
C GLU A 553 12.84 30.16 8.05
N ILE A 554 12.00 30.45 7.05
CA ILE A 554 12.42 31.15 5.83
C ILE A 554 12.64 32.64 6.16
N LYS A 555 13.91 33.02 6.31
CA LYS A 555 14.32 34.38 6.74
C LYS A 555 13.94 35.50 5.77
N LYS A 556 13.65 35.17 4.51
CA LYS A 556 13.36 36.17 3.47
C LYS A 556 11.86 36.37 3.38
N ALA A 557 11.31 37.21 4.26
CA ALA A 557 9.93 37.67 4.16
C ALA A 557 9.73 38.35 2.81
N TYR A 558 8.89 37.77 1.96
CA TYR A 558 8.33 38.49 0.82
C TYR A 558 7.02 39.08 1.32
N GLU A 559 7.02 40.39 1.56
CA GLU A 559 5.77 41.12 1.68
C GLU A 559 5.14 41.20 0.30
N PHE A 560 3.97 40.61 0.18
CA PHE A 560 3.11 40.80 -0.98
C PHE A 560 1.80 41.40 -0.45
N SER A 561 1.42 42.52 -1.05
CA SER A 561 0.25 43.30 -0.67
C SER A 561 -0.74 43.32 -1.83
N LEU A 562 -2.01 43.14 -1.52
CA LEU A 562 -3.09 43.44 -2.46
C LEU A 562 -3.31 44.95 -2.42
N ILE A 563 -3.09 45.62 -3.54
CA ILE A 563 -3.50 47.02 -3.69
C ILE A 563 -5.00 46.98 -4.00
N SER A 564 -5.82 47.16 -2.98
CA SER A 564 -7.26 47.23 -3.12
C SER A 564 -7.72 48.66 -3.39
N SER A 565 -8.76 48.78 -4.19
CA SER A 565 -9.48 50.05 -4.40
C SER A 565 -10.83 50.04 -3.69
N LEU A 566 -11.02 49.18 -2.67
CA LEU A 566 -12.29 49.02 -1.97
C LEU A 566 -12.81 50.35 -1.40
N ASP A 567 -11.96 51.09 -0.68
CA ASP A 567 -12.33 52.39 -0.11
C ASP A 567 -12.80 53.39 -1.18
N PHE A 568 -12.12 53.41 -2.34
CA PHE A 568 -12.55 54.24 -3.47
C PHE A 568 -13.94 53.87 -3.99
N PHE A 569 -14.28 52.58 -4.07
CA PHE A 569 -15.60 52.14 -4.48
C PHE A 569 -16.67 52.35 -3.40
N ILE A 570 -16.30 52.25 -2.12
CA ILE A 570 -17.18 52.60 -1.00
C ILE A 570 -17.49 54.10 -1.01
N ASP A 571 -16.48 54.95 -1.18
CA ASP A 571 -16.65 56.41 -1.31
C ASP A 571 -17.53 56.76 -2.51
N LEU A 572 -17.33 56.09 -3.65
CA LEU A 572 -18.21 56.22 -4.83
C LEU A 572 -19.65 55.81 -4.52
N LEU A 573 -19.84 54.74 -3.74
CA LEU A 573 -21.16 54.27 -3.35
C LEU A 573 -21.85 55.26 -2.40
N GLU A 574 -21.13 55.78 -1.40
CA GLU A 574 -21.65 56.82 -0.50
C GLU A 574 -22.05 58.06 -1.28
N GLN A 575 -21.19 58.53 -2.18
CA GLN A 575 -21.51 59.67 -3.05
C GLN A 575 -22.71 59.38 -3.96
N ALA A 576 -22.79 58.20 -4.56
CA ALA A 576 -23.92 57.82 -5.41
C ALA A 576 -25.24 57.73 -4.63
N GLU A 577 -25.23 57.26 -3.38
CA GLU A 577 -26.42 57.26 -2.52
C GLU A 577 -26.83 58.70 -2.11
N ILE A 578 -25.87 59.62 -1.91
CA ILE A 578 -26.15 61.06 -1.71
C ILE A 578 -26.77 61.66 -2.98
N ASP A 579 -26.15 61.45 -4.14
CA ASP A 579 -26.61 61.94 -5.44
C ASP A 579 -28.01 61.40 -5.76
N LYS A 580 -28.30 60.15 -5.37
CA LYS A 580 -29.63 59.56 -5.46
C LYS A 580 -30.64 60.33 -4.63
N VAL A 581 -30.33 60.66 -3.38
CA VAL A 581 -31.23 61.42 -2.50
C VAL A 581 -31.46 62.83 -3.07
N GLU A 582 -30.42 63.49 -3.56
CA GLU A 582 -30.54 64.82 -4.18
C GLU A 582 -31.37 64.79 -5.46
N ALA A 583 -31.09 63.85 -6.37
CA ALA A 583 -31.83 63.65 -7.61
C ALA A 583 -33.29 63.28 -7.34
N GLN A 584 -33.55 62.44 -6.33
CA GLN A 584 -34.90 62.05 -5.91
C GLN A 584 -35.66 63.24 -5.30
N THR A 585 -35.00 64.08 -4.51
CA THR A 585 -35.58 65.29 -3.92
C THR A 585 -35.95 66.28 -5.01
N LYS A 586 -35.02 66.57 -5.93
CA LYS A 586 -35.26 67.43 -7.09
C LYS A 586 -36.38 66.89 -8.00
N LEU A 587 -36.42 65.58 -8.23
CA LEU A 587 -37.51 64.93 -8.96
C LEU A 587 -38.86 65.14 -8.27
N ASN A 588 -38.90 65.04 -6.93
CA ASN A 588 -40.13 65.26 -6.16
C ASN A 588 -40.56 66.72 -6.15
N GLU A 589 -39.63 67.67 -6.01
CA GLU A 589 -39.90 69.12 -6.10
C GLU A 589 -40.46 69.50 -7.48
N LEU A 590 -39.81 69.04 -8.56
CA LEU A 590 -40.31 69.25 -9.93
C LEU A 590 -41.70 68.64 -10.12
N LYS A 591 -41.97 67.46 -9.54
CA LYS A 591 -43.29 66.83 -9.59
C LYS A 591 -44.36 67.64 -8.84
N GLU A 592 -44.02 68.21 -7.68
CA GLU A 592 -44.95 69.07 -6.92
C GLU A 592 -45.19 70.41 -7.62
N GLU A 593 -44.16 71.04 -8.21
CA GLU A 593 -44.34 72.26 -9.01
C GLU A 593 -45.14 72.00 -10.29
N LEU A 594 -44.88 70.88 -10.99
CA LEU A 594 -45.68 70.44 -12.12
C LEU A 594 -47.15 70.27 -11.71
N LYS A 595 -47.40 69.60 -10.59
CA LYS A 595 -48.75 69.38 -10.06
C LYS A 595 -49.46 70.69 -9.71
N ALA A 596 -48.74 71.66 -9.13
CA ALA A 596 -49.28 72.99 -8.86
C ALA A 596 -49.63 73.75 -10.15
N LEU A 597 -48.78 73.68 -11.18
CA LEU A 597 -49.04 74.27 -12.50
C LEU A 597 -50.20 73.57 -13.23
N GLU A 598 -50.33 72.25 -13.10
CA GLU A 598 -51.44 71.46 -13.64
C GLU A 598 -52.77 71.81 -12.96
N ILE A 599 -52.77 72.05 -11.64
CA ILE A 599 -53.94 72.57 -10.91
C ILE A 599 -54.30 73.97 -11.40
N GLN A 600 -53.34 74.89 -11.53
CA GLN A 600 -53.58 76.23 -12.07
C GLN A 600 -54.12 76.19 -13.50
N LYS A 601 -53.59 75.30 -14.34
CA LYS A 601 -54.09 75.06 -15.70
C LYS A 601 -55.51 74.51 -15.66
N ALA A 602 -55.84 73.57 -14.78
CA ALA A 602 -57.19 73.01 -14.65
C ALA A 602 -58.21 74.07 -14.17
N GLU A 603 -57.83 74.91 -13.20
CA GLU A 603 -58.65 76.04 -12.74
C GLU A 603 -58.88 77.06 -13.85
N LEU A 604 -57.84 77.44 -14.60
CA LEU A 604 -57.95 78.34 -15.75
C LEU A 604 -58.88 77.75 -16.81
N ILE A 605 -58.71 76.47 -17.18
CA ILE A 605 -59.58 75.77 -18.13
C ILE A 605 -61.03 75.74 -17.64
N SER A 606 -61.29 75.65 -16.34
CA SER A 606 -62.65 75.66 -15.79
C SER A 606 -63.42 76.98 -16.05
N SER A 607 -62.70 78.08 -16.21
CA SER A 607 -63.25 79.42 -16.50
C SER A 607 -63.52 79.70 -17.99
N ALA A 608 -63.06 78.81 -18.89
CA ALA A 608 -63.20 78.97 -20.33
C ALA A 608 -64.59 78.60 -20.88
N ASP A 609 -64.85 78.99 -22.14
CA ASP A 609 -66.03 78.54 -22.87
C ASP A 609 -65.98 77.02 -23.18
N ASN A 610 -67.12 76.46 -23.57
CA ASN A 610 -67.21 75.02 -23.82
C ASN A 610 -66.35 74.57 -25.01
N GLU A 611 -66.15 75.41 -26.03
CA GLU A 611 -65.35 75.06 -27.22
C GLU A 611 -63.86 74.90 -26.88
N GLU A 612 -63.31 75.81 -26.08
CA GLU A 612 -61.92 75.76 -25.63
C GLU A 612 -61.66 74.63 -24.62
N LYS A 613 -62.62 74.34 -23.72
CA LYS A 613 -62.56 73.17 -22.83
C LYS A 613 -62.45 71.85 -23.61
N HIS A 614 -63.20 71.72 -24.70
CA HIS A 614 -63.14 70.54 -25.57
C HIS A 614 -61.79 70.44 -26.30
N TYR A 615 -61.21 71.56 -26.75
CA TYR A 615 -59.89 71.57 -27.40
C TYR A 615 -58.75 71.22 -26.44
N GLN A 616 -58.74 71.77 -25.22
CA GLN A 616 -57.73 71.43 -24.21
C GLN A 616 -57.83 69.98 -23.72
N LYS A 617 -59.05 69.45 -23.62
CA LYS A 617 -59.26 68.02 -23.33
C LYS A 617 -58.66 67.13 -24.44
N TYR A 618 -58.85 67.50 -25.71
CA TYR A 618 -58.22 66.81 -26.84
C TYR A 618 -56.68 66.80 -26.76
N LEU A 619 -56.05 67.94 -26.47
CA LEU A 619 -54.58 68.02 -26.36
C LEU A 619 -54.05 67.15 -25.20
N SER A 620 -54.74 67.17 -24.06
CA SER A 620 -54.41 66.29 -22.93
C SER A 620 -54.53 64.81 -23.29
N ASP A 621 -55.61 64.42 -23.96
CA ASP A 621 -55.84 63.04 -24.39
C ASP A 621 -54.79 62.60 -25.43
N LEU A 622 -54.33 63.52 -26.29
CA LEU A 622 -53.29 63.26 -27.31
C LEU A 622 -51.91 63.08 -26.69
N GLU A 623 -51.59 63.85 -25.65
CA GLU A 623 -50.32 63.75 -24.92
C GLU A 623 -50.25 62.44 -24.12
N GLU A 624 -51.32 62.09 -23.40
CA GLU A 624 -51.45 60.80 -22.70
C GLU A 624 -51.31 59.62 -23.67
N TRP A 625 -51.88 59.75 -24.86
CA TRP A 625 -51.72 58.78 -25.94
C TRP A 625 -50.25 58.66 -26.39
N LYS A 626 -49.51 59.76 -26.60
CA LYS A 626 -48.10 59.69 -27.04
C LYS A 626 -47.21 58.98 -26.01
N LEU A 627 -47.38 59.30 -24.72
CA LEU A 627 -46.58 58.71 -23.64
C LEU A 627 -46.77 57.19 -23.54
N LYS A 628 -48.03 56.73 -23.57
CA LYS A 628 -48.34 55.30 -23.60
C LYS A 628 -47.71 54.61 -24.82
N ARG A 629 -47.67 55.29 -25.97
CA ARG A 629 -47.06 54.76 -27.20
C ARG A 629 -45.55 54.52 -27.04
N VAL A 630 -44.82 55.47 -26.44
CA VAL A 630 -43.37 55.33 -26.19
C VAL A 630 -43.08 54.18 -25.23
N GLY A 631 -43.86 54.06 -24.14
CA GLY A 631 -43.72 52.96 -23.19
C GLY A 631 -44.01 51.57 -23.77
N ILE A 632 -44.89 51.47 -24.78
CA ILE A 632 -45.14 50.21 -25.51
C ILE A 632 -43.93 49.83 -26.39
N ILE A 633 -43.21 50.80 -26.95
CA ILE A 633 -42.03 50.55 -27.81
C ILE A 633 -40.82 50.14 -26.97
N GLY A 634 -40.47 50.93 -25.94
CA GLY A 634 -39.36 50.67 -25.01
C GLY A 634 -37.99 50.50 -25.66
N ASP A 635 -37.15 49.61 -25.10
CA ASP A 635 -35.76 49.32 -25.52
C ASP A 635 -35.45 47.82 -25.40
N GLU A 636 -34.21 47.40 -25.72
CA GLU A 636 -33.78 45.99 -25.73
C GLU A 636 -33.67 45.34 -24.34
N GLU A 637 -33.64 46.12 -23.25
CA GLU A 637 -33.45 45.63 -21.88
C GLU A 637 -34.75 45.62 -21.06
N THR A 638 -35.73 46.44 -21.45
CA THR A 638 -37.00 46.60 -20.73
C THR A 638 -37.96 45.46 -21.07
N GLU A 639 -38.03 44.47 -20.19
CA GLU A 639 -38.94 43.33 -20.31
C GLU A 639 -40.40 43.79 -20.48
N GLY A 640 -41.09 43.26 -21.50
CA GLY A 640 -42.47 43.62 -21.82
C GLY A 640 -42.62 44.67 -22.92
N SER A 641 -41.53 45.31 -23.35
CA SER A 641 -41.53 46.27 -24.46
C SER A 641 -41.41 45.59 -25.83
N LEU A 642 -41.73 46.33 -26.90
CA LEU A 642 -41.64 45.83 -28.26
C LEU A 642 -40.20 45.47 -28.64
N ASP A 643 -39.23 46.34 -28.34
CA ASP A 643 -37.86 46.18 -28.79
C ASP A 643 -37.11 45.07 -28.02
N TYR A 644 -37.39 44.87 -26.72
CA TYR A 644 -36.96 43.68 -25.97
C TYR A 644 -37.41 42.38 -26.63
N TYR A 645 -38.70 42.26 -26.95
CA TYR A 645 -39.22 41.02 -27.55
C TYR A 645 -38.67 40.78 -28.97
N LYS A 646 -38.35 41.84 -29.73
CA LYS A 646 -37.64 41.70 -31.01
C LYS A 646 -36.23 41.18 -30.82
N TYR A 647 -35.46 41.80 -29.93
CA TYR A 647 -34.08 41.41 -29.64
C TYR A 647 -34.00 39.96 -29.14
N GLU A 648 -34.82 39.59 -28.16
CA GLU A 648 -34.86 38.23 -27.62
C GLU A 648 -35.30 37.24 -28.72
N SER A 649 -36.29 37.59 -29.55
CA SER A 649 -36.68 36.76 -30.69
C SER A 649 -35.55 36.57 -31.72
N GLU A 650 -34.73 37.59 -31.96
CA GLU A 650 -33.58 37.49 -32.87
C GLU A 650 -32.48 36.60 -32.28
N TYR A 651 -32.16 36.78 -30.99
CA TYR A 651 -31.21 35.95 -30.25
C TYR A 651 -31.59 34.46 -30.30
N LEU A 652 -32.88 34.15 -30.06
CA LEU A 652 -33.40 32.78 -30.09
C LEU A 652 -33.22 32.10 -31.46
N ASN A 653 -33.29 32.87 -32.56
CA ASN A 653 -33.19 32.35 -33.92
C ASN A 653 -31.74 32.24 -34.43
N ASN A 654 -30.85 33.15 -34.00
CA ASN A 654 -29.54 33.31 -34.63
C ASN A 654 -28.36 32.88 -33.75
N ASN A 655 -28.46 32.98 -32.42
CA ASN A 655 -27.30 32.88 -31.53
C ASN A 655 -27.40 31.72 -30.51
N LEU A 656 -28.61 31.41 -30.04
CA LEU A 656 -28.86 30.45 -28.96
C LEU A 656 -28.23 29.06 -29.20
N ASP A 657 -28.26 28.55 -30.42
CA ASP A 657 -27.71 27.22 -30.75
C ASP A 657 -26.19 27.17 -30.61
N ASN A 658 -25.49 28.21 -31.06
CA ASN A 658 -24.03 28.31 -30.97
C ASN A 658 -23.58 28.46 -29.52
N ASP A 659 -24.21 29.36 -28.75
CA ASP A 659 -23.88 29.59 -27.34
C ASP A 659 -24.08 28.31 -26.50
N TYR A 660 -25.15 27.56 -26.78
CA TYR A 660 -25.42 26.27 -26.12
C TYR A 660 -24.36 25.23 -26.46
N LEU A 661 -24.00 25.09 -27.74
CA LEU A 661 -22.98 24.14 -28.17
C LEU A 661 -21.61 24.47 -27.56
N GLU A 662 -21.23 25.75 -27.56
CA GLU A 662 -19.97 26.22 -26.98
C GLU A 662 -19.91 25.95 -25.47
N ALA A 663 -21.01 26.18 -24.74
CA ALA A 663 -21.11 25.86 -23.33
C ALA A 663 -20.97 24.35 -23.06
N CYS A 664 -21.59 23.50 -23.88
CA CYS A 664 -21.44 22.04 -23.79
C CYS A 664 -20.00 21.58 -24.06
N ILE A 665 -19.33 22.13 -25.07
CA ILE A 665 -17.92 21.82 -25.38
C ILE A 665 -17.02 22.24 -24.21
N LYS A 666 -17.23 23.43 -23.63
CA LYS A 666 -16.51 23.89 -22.43
C LYS A 666 -16.72 22.95 -21.24
N ARG A 667 -17.94 22.41 -21.06
CA ARG A 667 -18.25 21.45 -20.00
C ARG A 667 -17.47 20.15 -20.18
N ASP A 668 -17.44 19.60 -21.38
CA ASP A 668 -16.66 18.40 -21.69
C ASP A 668 -15.15 18.64 -21.48
N GLY A 669 -14.66 19.85 -21.77
CA GLY A 669 -13.30 20.27 -21.44
C GLY A 669 -12.99 20.18 -19.93
N ILE A 670 -13.89 20.70 -19.09
CA ILE A 670 -13.76 20.61 -17.62
C ILE A 670 -13.80 19.16 -17.15
N VAL A 671 -14.64 18.31 -17.74
CA VAL A 671 -14.69 16.87 -17.40
C VAL A 671 -13.37 16.17 -17.75
N ARG A 672 -12.76 16.48 -18.90
CA ARG A 672 -11.42 15.97 -19.26
C ARG A 672 -10.36 16.44 -18.27
N ASP A 673 -10.42 17.69 -17.82
CA ASP A 673 -9.51 18.19 -16.78
C ASP A 673 -9.68 17.41 -15.47
N ILE A 674 -10.92 17.22 -14.99
CA ILE A 674 -11.19 16.43 -13.77
C ILE A 674 -10.68 15.00 -13.92
N PHE A 675 -10.92 14.37 -15.07
CA PHE A 675 -10.44 13.00 -15.34
C PHE A 675 -8.91 12.92 -15.31
N LYS A 676 -8.22 13.86 -15.96
CA LYS A 676 -6.75 13.94 -15.96
C LYS A 676 -6.17 14.10 -14.55
N GLN A 677 -6.81 14.91 -13.70
CA GLN A 677 -6.41 15.04 -12.29
C GLN A 677 -6.55 13.70 -11.54
N LYS A 678 -7.62 12.95 -11.79
CA LYS A 678 -7.80 11.61 -11.22
C LYS A 678 -6.75 10.60 -11.77
N GLU A 679 -6.34 10.71 -13.02
CA GLU A 679 -5.21 9.91 -13.56
C GLU A 679 -3.89 10.23 -12.84
N GLN A 680 -3.61 11.50 -12.55
CA GLN A 680 -2.43 11.90 -11.78
C GLN A 680 -2.47 11.36 -10.35
N LEU A 681 -3.65 11.29 -9.73
CA LEU A 681 -3.81 10.64 -8.43
C LEU A 681 -3.39 9.16 -8.48
N SER A 682 -3.73 8.45 -9.56
CA SER A 682 -3.29 7.06 -9.78
C SER A 682 -1.76 6.92 -9.79
N ALA A 683 -1.04 7.88 -10.37
CA ALA A 683 0.42 7.89 -10.41
C ALA A 683 1.04 8.03 -9.00
N ILE A 684 0.43 8.82 -8.10
CA ILE A 684 0.88 8.93 -6.69
C ILE A 684 0.82 7.58 -6.00
N TYR A 685 -0.25 6.82 -6.21
CA TYR A 685 -0.35 5.46 -5.67
C TYR A 685 0.74 4.55 -6.27
N GLN A 686 0.97 4.56 -7.58
CA GLN A 686 2.04 3.75 -8.17
C GLN A 686 3.42 4.07 -7.59
N GLU A 687 3.72 5.36 -7.35
CA GLU A 687 4.96 5.81 -6.72
C GLU A 687 5.13 5.23 -5.31
N ILE A 688 4.08 5.29 -4.48
CA ILE A 688 4.14 4.82 -3.08
C ILE A 688 4.38 3.31 -2.99
N TYR A 689 3.87 2.53 -3.94
CA TYR A 689 3.91 1.06 -3.89
C TYR A 689 5.09 0.45 -4.68
N ALA A 690 5.74 1.24 -5.54
CA ALA A 690 6.87 0.77 -6.34
C ALA A 690 8.00 0.11 -5.53
N PRO A 691 8.39 0.62 -4.32
CA PRO A 691 9.43 -0.03 -3.52
C PRO A 691 9.05 -1.46 -3.10
N VAL A 692 7.79 -1.67 -2.72
CA VAL A 692 7.26 -2.97 -2.31
C VAL A 692 7.20 -3.93 -3.51
N GLN A 693 6.79 -3.41 -4.68
CA GLN A 693 6.76 -4.19 -5.93
C GLN A 693 8.15 -4.73 -6.30
N GLY A 694 9.20 -3.94 -6.12
CA GLY A 694 10.58 -4.35 -6.37
C GLY A 694 11.03 -5.50 -5.47
N GLU A 695 10.71 -5.44 -4.17
CA GLU A 695 11.04 -6.50 -3.20
C GLU A 695 10.28 -7.80 -3.50
N ILE A 696 8.98 -7.72 -3.80
CA ILE A 696 8.18 -8.88 -4.21
C ILE A 696 8.80 -9.57 -5.41
N ALA A 697 9.19 -8.81 -6.44
CA ALA A 697 9.83 -9.35 -7.63
C ALA A 697 11.19 -10.01 -7.33
N SER A 698 11.99 -9.43 -6.42
CA SER A 698 13.27 -10.02 -6.00
C SER A 698 13.09 -11.31 -5.20
N LEU A 699 12.03 -11.43 -4.40
CA LEU A 699 11.77 -12.57 -3.52
C LEU A 699 11.17 -13.76 -4.26
N LEU A 700 10.21 -13.50 -5.15
CA LEU A 700 9.44 -14.53 -5.84
C LEU A 700 9.97 -14.83 -7.25
N GLY A 701 10.95 -14.07 -7.75
CA GLY A 701 11.57 -14.32 -9.06
C GLY A 701 10.56 -14.36 -10.22
N ASN A 702 10.82 -15.20 -11.24
CA ASN A 702 9.92 -15.44 -12.37
C ASN A 702 8.90 -16.56 -12.08
N LEU A 703 8.26 -16.56 -10.89
CA LEU A 703 7.17 -17.50 -10.64
C LEU A 703 5.96 -17.22 -11.56
N GLU A 704 5.21 -18.25 -11.93
CA GLU A 704 4.11 -18.18 -12.93
C GLU A 704 2.95 -17.23 -12.54
N ASP A 705 2.92 -16.73 -11.29
CA ASP A 705 1.89 -15.84 -10.75
C ASP A 705 2.49 -14.63 -10.01
N ASN A 706 3.17 -13.74 -10.74
CA ASN A 706 3.72 -12.52 -10.13
C ASN A 706 2.61 -11.69 -9.46
N ILE A 707 2.84 -11.29 -8.21
CA ILE A 707 2.01 -10.33 -7.51
C ILE A 707 2.37 -8.94 -8.04
N SER A 708 1.41 -8.27 -8.65
CA SER A 708 1.56 -6.90 -9.13
C SER A 708 0.56 -5.99 -8.44
N PHE A 709 1.00 -4.77 -8.21
CA PHE A 709 0.13 -3.71 -7.79
C PHE A 709 -0.27 -2.86 -8.99
N GLU A 710 -1.57 -2.66 -9.19
CA GLU A 710 -2.09 -1.85 -10.28
C GLU A 710 -3.07 -0.81 -9.75
N ALA A 711 -2.77 0.46 -10.04
CA ALA A 711 -3.66 1.58 -9.78
C ALA A 711 -4.51 1.81 -11.03
N GLU A 712 -5.82 1.63 -10.90
CA GLU A 712 -6.77 1.80 -12.00
C GLU A 712 -7.87 2.78 -11.60
N LEU A 713 -8.27 3.62 -12.57
CA LEU A 713 -9.50 4.38 -12.45
C LEU A 713 -10.70 3.44 -12.56
N PHE A 714 -11.61 3.56 -11.61
CA PHE A 714 -12.74 2.66 -11.49
C PHE A 714 -13.97 3.40 -10.99
N MET A 715 -15.13 2.76 -11.15
CA MET A 715 -16.36 3.24 -10.56
C MET A 715 -16.40 2.89 -9.06
N ASN A 716 -16.34 3.92 -8.20
CA ASN A 716 -16.23 3.83 -6.75
C ASN A 716 -17.58 3.96 -6.01
N ASN A 717 -18.70 4.12 -6.73
CA ASN A 717 -20.01 4.29 -6.10
C ASN A 717 -20.94 3.09 -6.42
N PRO A 718 -21.01 2.06 -5.56
CA PRO A 718 -21.89 0.91 -5.78
C PRO A 718 -23.37 1.30 -5.89
N ASN A 719 -23.74 2.50 -5.44
CA ASN A 719 -25.09 3.07 -5.55
C ASN A 719 -25.25 4.05 -6.73
N LEU A 720 -24.30 4.12 -7.68
CA LEU A 720 -24.35 5.02 -8.84
C LEU A 720 -25.68 4.91 -9.59
N HIS A 721 -26.14 3.68 -9.83
CA HIS A 721 -27.45 3.41 -10.42
C HIS A 721 -28.59 4.08 -9.63
N LYS A 722 -28.65 3.85 -8.31
CA LYS A 722 -29.72 4.37 -7.44
C LYS A 722 -29.67 5.89 -7.35
N HIS A 723 -28.48 6.47 -7.25
CA HIS A 723 -28.29 7.91 -7.14
C HIS A 723 -28.66 8.61 -8.44
N THR A 724 -28.15 8.11 -9.58
CA THR A 724 -28.45 8.66 -10.92
C THR A 724 -29.94 8.61 -11.24
N LEU A 725 -30.56 7.44 -11.08
CA LEU A 725 -32.00 7.29 -11.36
C LEU A 725 -32.86 8.03 -10.33
N GLY A 726 -32.36 8.27 -9.12
CA GLY A 726 -33.05 9.07 -8.09
C GLY A 726 -33.35 10.52 -8.52
N PHE A 727 -32.55 11.08 -9.43
CA PHE A 727 -32.82 12.40 -10.03
C PHE A 727 -33.95 12.37 -11.08
N ILE A 728 -34.30 11.18 -11.61
CA ILE A 728 -35.19 11.02 -12.76
C ILE A 728 -36.58 10.57 -12.31
N ASN A 729 -37.59 11.36 -12.64
CA ASN A 729 -38.98 11.05 -12.43
C ASN A 729 -39.50 10.05 -13.47
N HIS A 730 -39.54 8.78 -13.08
CA HIS A 730 -39.97 7.67 -13.93
C HIS A 730 -41.44 7.67 -14.36
N LYS A 731 -42.27 8.63 -13.89
CA LYS A 731 -43.67 8.74 -14.33
C LYS A 731 -43.79 9.24 -15.77
N PHE A 732 -42.75 9.88 -16.31
CA PHE A 732 -42.70 10.44 -17.66
C PHE A 732 -42.10 9.45 -18.67
N LYS A 733 -42.48 9.58 -19.96
CA LYS A 733 -41.95 8.76 -21.06
C LYS A 733 -40.58 9.30 -21.50
N GLY A 734 -39.58 8.43 -21.67
CA GLY A 734 -38.21 8.76 -22.07
C GLY A 734 -37.29 7.55 -21.95
N ARG A 735 -36.03 7.68 -22.37
CA ARG A 735 -35.02 6.57 -22.34
C ARG A 735 -34.88 5.92 -20.95
N PHE A 736 -35.03 6.70 -19.88
CA PHE A 736 -34.99 6.24 -18.49
C PHE A 736 -36.36 6.39 -17.75
N GLY A 737 -37.46 6.51 -18.52
CA GLY A 737 -38.82 6.76 -18.05
C GLY A 737 -39.64 5.49 -17.73
N ARG A 738 -40.99 5.55 -17.86
CA ARG A 738 -41.95 4.47 -17.49
C ARG A 738 -41.53 3.06 -17.94
N SER A 739 -40.83 2.31 -17.08
CA SER A 739 -41.08 0.91 -16.67
C SER A 739 -39.80 0.31 -16.06
N THR A 740 -39.90 -0.95 -15.61
CA THR A 740 -38.87 -1.92 -15.16
C THR A 740 -37.58 -2.00 -15.99
N GLU A 741 -37.44 -1.24 -17.07
CA GLU A 741 -36.33 -1.26 -18.02
C GLU A 741 -35.27 -0.17 -17.76
N ALA A 742 -35.56 0.90 -17.00
CA ALA A 742 -34.57 1.98 -16.74
C ALA A 742 -33.28 1.47 -16.07
N SER A 743 -33.42 0.52 -15.14
CA SER A 743 -32.30 -0.19 -14.53
C SER A 743 -31.53 -1.04 -15.52
N SER A 744 -32.24 -1.76 -16.40
CA SER A 744 -31.63 -2.57 -17.46
C SER A 744 -30.85 -1.70 -18.47
N GLU A 745 -31.39 -0.55 -18.86
CA GLU A 745 -30.69 0.41 -19.72
C GLU A 745 -29.48 1.03 -19.05
N PHE A 746 -29.59 1.42 -17.78
CA PHE A 746 -28.42 1.87 -17.01
C PHE A 746 -27.35 0.78 -16.95
N ASP A 747 -27.72 -0.47 -16.65
CA ASP A 747 -26.79 -1.60 -16.58
C ASP A 747 -26.11 -1.89 -17.93
N LYS A 748 -26.83 -1.72 -19.05
CA LYS A 748 -26.24 -1.84 -20.40
C LYS A 748 -25.18 -0.77 -20.64
N LEU A 749 -25.49 0.49 -20.33
CA LEU A 749 -24.55 1.60 -20.46
C LEU A 749 -23.34 1.39 -19.56
N PHE A 750 -23.58 1.01 -18.31
CA PHE A 750 -22.54 0.71 -17.32
C PHE A 750 -21.57 -0.38 -17.82
N ARG A 751 -22.09 -1.51 -18.32
CA ARG A 751 -21.26 -2.62 -18.84
C ARG A 751 -20.48 -2.27 -20.10
N LYS A 752 -20.97 -1.35 -20.93
CA LYS A 752 -20.27 -0.88 -22.12
C LYS A 752 -19.16 0.12 -21.80
N THR A 753 -19.24 0.78 -20.64
CA THR A 753 -18.36 1.90 -20.28
C THR A 753 -17.01 1.41 -19.76
N ASN A 754 -15.92 1.85 -20.39
CA ASN A 754 -14.59 1.73 -19.83
C ASN A 754 -14.28 2.97 -18.99
N PHE A 755 -14.42 2.84 -17.66
CA PHE A 755 -14.17 3.93 -16.71
C PHE A 755 -12.69 4.36 -16.62
N GLY A 756 -11.77 3.62 -17.23
CA GLY A 756 -10.37 4.01 -17.42
C GLY A 756 -10.12 4.84 -18.69
N ASN A 757 -11.14 5.18 -19.48
CA ASN A 757 -11.01 5.97 -20.69
C ASN A 757 -11.95 7.18 -20.67
N VAL A 758 -11.38 8.39 -20.79
CA VAL A 758 -12.15 9.64 -20.70
C VAL A 758 -13.24 9.79 -21.76
N GLU A 759 -12.99 9.34 -22.99
CA GLU A 759 -13.98 9.44 -24.07
C GLU A 759 -15.13 8.45 -23.84
N SER A 760 -14.84 7.25 -23.34
CA SER A 760 -15.89 6.30 -22.94
C SER A 760 -16.73 6.80 -21.77
N VAL A 761 -16.13 7.52 -20.81
CA VAL A 761 -16.84 8.15 -19.69
C VAL A 761 -17.72 9.31 -20.19
N LEU A 762 -17.22 10.13 -21.11
CA LEU A 762 -18.01 11.20 -21.73
C LEU A 762 -19.22 10.64 -22.49
N GLU A 763 -19.05 9.57 -23.27
CA GLU A 763 -20.16 8.87 -23.92
C GLU A 763 -21.23 8.43 -22.89
N PHE A 764 -20.79 7.83 -21.78
CA PHE A 764 -21.69 7.40 -20.71
C PHE A 764 -22.46 8.57 -20.09
N VAL A 765 -21.77 9.67 -19.79
CA VAL A 765 -22.39 10.87 -19.20
C VAL A 765 -23.36 11.52 -20.19
N HIS A 766 -22.99 11.62 -21.47
CA HIS A 766 -23.86 12.13 -22.52
C HIS A 766 -25.11 11.26 -22.68
N ASP A 767 -24.96 9.93 -22.71
CA ASP A 767 -26.06 8.98 -22.77
C ASP A 767 -27.02 9.13 -21.59
N LEU A 768 -26.52 9.31 -20.37
CA LEU A 768 -27.37 9.58 -19.19
C LEU A 768 -28.04 10.95 -19.26
N SER A 769 -27.33 11.97 -19.76
CA SER A 769 -27.87 13.32 -19.91
C SER A 769 -29.02 13.43 -20.92
N THR A 770 -29.21 12.41 -21.78
CA THR A 770 -30.40 12.32 -22.66
C THR A 770 -31.72 12.32 -21.89
N ALA A 771 -31.72 11.97 -20.60
CA ALA A 771 -32.88 12.15 -19.73
C ALA A 771 -33.42 13.60 -19.73
N VAL A 772 -32.53 14.57 -19.96
CA VAL A 772 -32.82 16.00 -20.07
C VAL A 772 -32.82 16.45 -21.54
N THR A 773 -31.78 16.11 -22.29
CA THR A 773 -31.52 16.67 -23.63
C THR A 773 -32.38 16.10 -24.75
N GLU A 774 -33.05 14.95 -24.55
CA GLU A 774 -33.95 14.37 -25.56
C GLU A 774 -35.18 15.27 -25.83
N ASN A 775 -35.63 16.01 -24.81
CA ASN A 775 -36.77 16.90 -24.90
C ASN A 775 -36.77 17.92 -23.75
N PHE A 776 -36.31 19.14 -24.04
CA PHE A 776 -36.25 20.23 -23.07
C PHE A 776 -37.61 20.64 -22.49
N GLU A 777 -38.73 20.43 -23.20
CA GLU A 777 -40.08 20.80 -22.70
C GLU A 777 -40.47 20.09 -21.42
N ASN A 778 -40.00 18.85 -21.27
CA ASN A 778 -40.33 18.01 -20.13
C ASN A 778 -39.14 17.84 -19.21
N ALA A 779 -38.00 18.46 -19.51
CA ALA A 779 -36.76 18.32 -18.76
C ALA A 779 -36.96 18.58 -17.26
N GLU A 780 -37.60 19.69 -16.90
CA GLU A 780 -37.82 20.10 -15.50
C GLU A 780 -38.82 19.20 -14.75
N LYS A 781 -39.75 18.57 -15.50
CA LYS A 781 -40.69 17.59 -14.93
C LYS A 781 -40.03 16.22 -14.75
N LYS A 782 -39.13 15.86 -15.65
CA LYS A 782 -38.37 14.61 -15.66
C LYS A 782 -37.23 14.64 -14.66
N VAL A 783 -36.50 15.74 -14.53
CA VAL A 783 -35.39 15.92 -13.61
C VAL A 783 -35.63 17.22 -12.86
N GLN A 784 -36.14 17.11 -11.63
CA GLN A 784 -36.52 18.29 -10.83
C GLN A 784 -35.28 19.10 -10.42
N ASP A 785 -34.23 18.41 -9.98
CA ASP A 785 -32.94 19.03 -9.64
C ASP A 785 -31.94 18.84 -10.79
N ARG A 786 -32.09 19.64 -11.86
CA ARG A 786 -31.19 19.60 -13.03
C ARG A 786 -29.76 19.97 -12.67
N GLN A 787 -29.58 20.93 -11.76
CA GLN A 787 -28.27 21.37 -11.32
C GLN A 787 -27.54 20.23 -10.61
N GLY A 788 -28.16 19.62 -9.59
CA GLY A 788 -27.58 18.49 -8.87
C GLY A 788 -27.32 17.30 -9.79
N PHE A 789 -28.21 17.03 -10.76
CA PHE A 789 -28.01 15.96 -11.75
C PHE A 789 -26.78 16.19 -12.62
N TYR A 790 -26.61 17.39 -13.20
CA TYR A 790 -25.44 17.70 -14.02
C TYR A 790 -24.14 17.80 -13.20
N ASP A 791 -24.18 18.40 -12.01
CA ASP A 791 -23.02 18.49 -11.13
C ASP A 791 -22.54 17.09 -10.71
N PHE A 792 -23.46 16.18 -10.42
CA PHE A 792 -23.14 14.79 -10.10
C PHE A 792 -22.56 14.04 -11.30
N LEU A 793 -23.24 14.08 -12.45
CA LEU A 793 -22.83 13.32 -13.63
C LEU A 793 -21.50 13.78 -14.21
N TYR A 794 -21.35 15.09 -14.44
CA TYR A 794 -20.15 15.67 -15.07
C TYR A 794 -19.03 15.92 -14.04
N GLY A 795 -19.33 15.92 -12.74
CA GLY A 795 -18.33 16.07 -11.68
C GLY A 795 -17.50 14.82 -11.37
N LEU A 796 -17.87 13.67 -11.96
CA LEU A 796 -17.15 12.39 -11.84
C LEU A 796 -16.85 11.94 -10.40
N SER A 797 -17.70 12.32 -9.43
CA SER A 797 -17.53 11.95 -8.02
C SER A 797 -17.63 10.43 -7.78
N TYR A 798 -18.26 9.72 -8.72
CA TYR A 798 -18.38 8.27 -8.74
C TYR A 798 -17.17 7.56 -9.37
N ILE A 799 -16.19 8.28 -9.91
CA ILE A 799 -14.93 7.72 -10.38
C ILE A 799 -13.87 7.93 -9.29
N GLY A 800 -13.28 6.85 -8.82
CA GLY A 800 -12.17 6.85 -7.87
C GLY A 800 -10.92 6.22 -8.47
N VAL A 801 -9.86 6.20 -7.69
CA VAL A 801 -8.66 5.39 -7.93
C VAL A 801 -8.77 4.18 -7.01
N ASN A 802 -8.84 2.96 -7.57
CA ASN A 802 -8.72 1.74 -6.78
C ASN A 802 -7.30 1.28 -6.93
N PHE A 803 -6.70 0.96 -5.80
CA PHE A 803 -5.44 0.29 -5.78
C PHE A 803 -5.70 -1.20 -5.61
N LYS A 804 -5.55 -1.97 -6.69
CA LYS A 804 -5.80 -3.40 -6.66
C LYS A 804 -4.48 -4.14 -6.67
N LEU A 805 -4.27 -4.97 -5.64
CA LEU A 805 -3.30 -6.04 -5.72
C LEU A 805 -3.86 -7.13 -6.64
N LYS A 806 -3.08 -7.49 -7.64
CA LYS A 806 -3.34 -8.56 -8.58
C LYS A 806 -2.31 -9.65 -8.41
N MET A 807 -2.72 -10.88 -8.67
CA MET A 807 -1.83 -12.04 -8.74
C MET A 807 -2.01 -12.65 -10.14
N GLY A 808 -0.97 -12.54 -10.95
CA GLY A 808 -1.07 -12.73 -12.40
C GLY A 808 -2.00 -11.67 -13.00
N LYS A 809 -3.13 -12.10 -13.57
CA LYS A 809 -4.16 -11.20 -14.14
C LYS A 809 -5.41 -11.05 -13.27
N ARG A 810 -5.45 -11.74 -12.13
CA ARG A 810 -6.63 -11.86 -11.28
C ARG A 810 -6.60 -10.85 -10.15
N ASN A 811 -7.74 -10.23 -9.88
CA ASN A 811 -7.90 -9.34 -8.73
C ASN A 811 -7.98 -10.14 -7.42
N LEU A 812 -7.67 -9.50 -6.28
CA LEU A 812 -7.87 -10.05 -4.93
C LEU A 812 -9.23 -10.74 -4.73
N ASN A 813 -10.29 -10.14 -5.28
CA ASN A 813 -11.67 -10.66 -5.19
C ASN A 813 -11.89 -11.97 -5.94
N GLU A 814 -11.06 -12.25 -6.94
CA GLU A 814 -11.11 -13.44 -7.79
C GLU A 814 -10.19 -14.56 -7.26
N LEU A 815 -9.37 -14.25 -6.25
CA LEU A 815 -8.49 -15.23 -5.60
C LEU A 815 -9.28 -16.13 -4.66
N SER A 816 -8.85 -17.39 -4.58
CA SER A 816 -9.31 -18.32 -3.55
C SER A 816 -8.83 -17.87 -2.16
N PRO A 817 -9.52 -18.26 -1.06
CA PRO A 817 -9.05 -17.98 0.30
C PRO A 817 -7.59 -18.41 0.55
N GLY A 818 -7.17 -19.54 -0.04
CA GLY A 818 -5.77 -20.00 0.02
C GLY A 818 -4.80 -19.04 -0.66
N GLU A 819 -5.08 -18.61 -1.90
CA GLU A 819 -4.25 -17.64 -2.60
C GLU A 819 -4.16 -16.29 -1.86
N ARG A 820 -5.25 -15.84 -1.24
CA ARG A 820 -5.24 -14.64 -0.38
C ARG A 820 -4.38 -14.82 0.88
N GLY A 821 -4.42 -16.02 1.47
CA GLY A 821 -3.55 -16.39 2.58
C GLY A 821 -2.07 -16.29 2.22
N ILE A 822 -1.69 -16.74 1.03
CA ILE A 822 -0.31 -16.60 0.52
C ILE A 822 0.07 -15.13 0.43
N VAL A 823 -0.79 -14.29 -0.17
CA VAL A 823 -0.54 -12.85 -0.29
C VAL A 823 -0.30 -12.26 1.10
N LEU A 824 -1.22 -12.47 2.05
CA LEU A 824 -1.10 -11.94 3.42
C LEU A 824 0.21 -12.39 4.10
N LEU A 825 0.56 -13.66 3.97
CA LEU A 825 1.78 -14.22 4.56
C LEU A 825 3.05 -13.64 3.93
N ILE A 826 3.07 -13.37 2.63
CA ILE A 826 4.18 -12.67 1.95
C ILE A 826 4.39 -11.28 2.59
N PHE A 827 3.31 -10.53 2.82
CA PHE A 827 3.40 -9.22 3.47
C PHE A 827 3.97 -9.30 4.89
N TYR A 828 3.55 -10.28 5.70
CA TYR A 828 4.06 -10.40 7.07
C TYR A 828 5.46 -11.01 7.18
N LEU A 829 5.77 -12.03 6.39
CA LEU A 829 7.03 -12.77 6.50
C LEU A 829 8.17 -12.10 5.75
N ALA A 830 7.92 -11.72 4.49
CA ALA A 830 8.99 -11.31 3.60
C ALA A 830 9.09 -9.79 3.46
N LEU A 831 7.96 -9.08 3.58
CA LEU A 831 7.94 -7.63 3.40
C LEU A 831 8.03 -6.89 4.73
N SER A 832 7.31 -7.27 5.78
CA SER A 832 7.32 -6.51 7.05
C SER A 832 8.74 -6.20 7.55
N LYS A 833 9.03 -4.91 7.78
CA LYS A 833 10.30 -4.43 8.35
C LYS A 833 10.35 -4.50 9.88
N GLU A 834 9.37 -5.15 10.51
CA GLU A 834 9.34 -5.32 11.95
C GLU A 834 10.40 -6.33 12.42
N SER A 835 11.15 -5.96 13.45
CA SER A 835 12.14 -6.86 14.08
C SER A 835 11.55 -7.77 15.16
N LYS A 836 10.29 -7.54 15.57
CA LYS A 836 9.61 -8.31 16.61
C LYS A 836 9.37 -9.75 16.15
N PRO A 837 9.36 -10.75 17.06
CA PRO A 837 9.10 -12.15 16.72
C PRO A 837 7.76 -12.30 16.00
N ILE A 838 7.67 -13.24 15.07
CA ILE A 838 6.39 -13.65 14.48
C ILE A 838 6.05 -15.08 14.85
N ILE A 839 4.81 -15.27 15.28
CA ILE A 839 4.22 -16.55 15.63
C ILE A 839 3.07 -16.80 14.64
N ILE A 840 3.10 -17.91 13.92
CA ILE A 840 2.08 -18.24 12.91
C ILE A 840 1.52 -19.62 13.19
N ASP A 841 0.20 -19.71 13.36
CA ASP A 841 -0.48 -20.99 13.57
C ASP A 841 -1.09 -21.52 12.27
N GLN A 842 -0.54 -22.64 11.79
CA GLN A 842 -1.01 -23.39 10.62
C GLN A 842 -1.19 -22.53 9.36
N PRO A 843 -0.12 -21.85 8.89
CA PRO A 843 -0.17 -21.06 7.65
C PRO A 843 -0.54 -21.89 6.40
N GLU A 844 -0.35 -23.21 6.44
CA GLU A 844 -0.54 -24.12 5.32
C GLU A 844 -1.96 -24.67 5.14
N ASP A 845 -2.86 -24.54 6.12
CA ASP A 845 -4.14 -25.29 6.15
C ASP A 845 -5.03 -25.06 4.91
N ASN A 846 -4.94 -23.89 4.29
CA ASN A 846 -5.71 -23.53 3.09
C ASN A 846 -4.88 -23.56 1.79
N LEU A 847 -3.65 -24.08 1.84
CA LEU A 847 -2.70 -24.07 0.74
C LEU A 847 -2.44 -25.48 0.20
N ASP A 848 -2.26 -25.60 -1.10
CA ASP A 848 -1.76 -26.84 -1.70
C ASP A 848 -0.24 -26.98 -1.47
N ASN A 849 0.26 -28.22 -1.48
CA ASN A 849 1.66 -28.51 -1.20
C ASN A 849 2.64 -27.82 -2.18
N GLN A 850 2.24 -27.60 -3.44
CA GLN A 850 3.09 -26.92 -4.42
C GLN A 850 3.22 -25.44 -4.08
N SER A 851 2.12 -24.78 -3.70
CA SER A 851 2.13 -23.39 -3.23
C SER A 851 2.92 -23.21 -1.93
N VAL A 852 2.80 -24.15 -0.99
CA VAL A 852 3.60 -24.15 0.24
C VAL A 852 5.10 -24.13 -0.09
N TYR A 853 5.56 -25.04 -0.95
CA TYR A 853 6.98 -25.14 -1.29
C TYR A 853 7.47 -23.97 -2.15
N SER A 854 6.71 -23.58 -3.18
CA SER A 854 7.17 -22.56 -4.16
C SER A 854 7.00 -21.12 -3.70
N LYS A 855 6.02 -20.82 -2.83
CA LYS A 855 5.67 -19.44 -2.43
C LYS A 855 5.94 -19.17 -0.94
N LEU A 856 5.60 -20.09 -0.05
CA LEU A 856 5.71 -19.87 1.41
C LEU A 856 7.13 -20.13 1.96
N VAL A 857 7.80 -21.21 1.55
CA VAL A 857 9.16 -21.55 2.02
C VAL A 857 10.16 -20.41 1.78
N PRO A 858 10.26 -19.79 0.58
CA PRO A 858 11.18 -18.67 0.36
C PRO A 858 10.92 -17.48 1.31
N CYS A 859 9.64 -17.20 1.60
CA CYS A 859 9.26 -16.13 2.51
C CYS A 859 9.70 -16.41 3.95
N ILE A 860 9.54 -17.65 4.42
CA ILE A 860 9.98 -18.06 5.76
C ILE A 860 11.51 -18.02 5.86
N CYS A 861 12.22 -18.55 4.85
CA CYS A 861 13.68 -18.51 4.80
C CYS A 861 14.22 -17.08 4.81
N LYS A 862 13.53 -16.13 4.15
CA LYS A 862 13.87 -14.71 4.25
C LYS A 862 13.58 -14.14 5.64
N ALA A 863 12.41 -14.43 6.20
CA ALA A 863 11.97 -13.93 7.49
C ALA A 863 12.92 -14.34 8.62
N LYS A 864 13.34 -15.62 8.66
CA LYS A 864 14.21 -16.16 9.72
C LYS A 864 15.61 -15.55 9.74
N GLN A 865 16.04 -14.89 8.65
CA GLN A 865 17.30 -14.13 8.61
C GLN A 865 17.17 -12.76 9.28
N GLN A 866 15.96 -12.20 9.36
CA GLN A 866 15.70 -10.82 9.80
C GLN A 866 15.04 -10.74 11.18
N ARG A 867 14.25 -11.75 11.57
CA ARG A 867 13.54 -11.82 12.85
C ARG A 867 13.36 -13.27 13.32
N GLN A 868 13.00 -13.46 14.59
CA GLN A 868 12.65 -14.79 15.09
C GLN A 868 11.30 -15.22 14.52
N VAL A 869 11.23 -16.44 14.02
CA VAL A 869 10.03 -17.00 13.38
C VAL A 869 9.63 -18.27 14.13
N ILE A 870 8.40 -18.31 14.63
CA ILE A 870 7.82 -19.47 15.31
C ILE A 870 6.60 -19.91 14.50
N ILE A 871 6.66 -21.10 13.92
CA ILE A 871 5.57 -21.63 13.08
C ILE A 871 5.04 -22.90 13.70
N VAL A 872 3.72 -22.95 13.88
CA VAL A 872 3.01 -24.20 14.17
C VAL A 872 2.54 -24.80 12.86
N THR A 873 2.87 -26.05 12.61
CA THR A 873 2.47 -26.75 11.38
C THR A 873 2.07 -28.18 11.69
N HIS A 874 1.09 -28.69 10.95
CA HIS A 874 0.77 -30.11 10.91
C HIS A 874 1.41 -30.82 9.71
N ASN A 875 2.13 -30.08 8.86
CA ASN A 875 2.89 -30.55 7.71
C ASN A 875 4.40 -30.40 7.96
N PRO A 876 5.07 -31.42 8.54
CA PRO A 876 6.52 -31.35 8.79
C PRO A 876 7.39 -31.04 7.57
N ASN A 877 6.89 -31.24 6.33
CA ASN A 877 7.63 -30.81 5.14
C ASN A 877 7.95 -29.32 5.15
N LEU A 878 7.12 -28.48 5.78
CA LEU A 878 7.41 -27.06 5.93
C LEU A 878 8.68 -26.83 6.76
N ALA A 879 8.82 -27.54 7.88
CA ALA A 879 10.00 -27.46 8.75
C ALA A 879 11.26 -27.97 8.03
N VAL A 880 11.14 -29.06 7.29
CA VAL A 880 12.25 -29.66 6.53
C VAL A 880 12.67 -28.78 5.35
N ALA A 881 11.71 -28.30 4.55
CA ALA A 881 11.98 -27.46 3.38
C ALA A 881 12.57 -26.10 3.76
N CYS A 882 12.19 -25.55 4.91
CA CYS A 882 12.74 -24.30 5.43
C CYS A 882 14.07 -24.47 6.18
N ASP A 883 14.63 -25.68 6.28
CA ASP A 883 15.80 -25.99 7.12
C ASP A 883 15.67 -25.38 8.54
N ALA A 884 14.58 -25.72 9.23
CA ALA A 884 14.27 -25.16 10.54
C ALA A 884 15.41 -25.41 11.52
N GLU A 885 15.86 -24.33 12.19
CA GLU A 885 16.93 -24.45 13.18
C GLU A 885 16.48 -25.30 14.38
N GLN A 886 15.24 -25.13 14.82
CA GLN A 886 14.66 -25.93 15.90
C GLN A 886 13.34 -26.55 15.49
N ILE A 887 13.20 -27.84 15.76
CA ILE A 887 11.92 -28.54 15.65
C ILE A 887 11.46 -28.88 17.07
N VAL A 888 10.22 -28.50 17.40
CA VAL A 888 9.55 -28.81 18.65
C VAL A 888 8.42 -29.79 18.36
N PHE A 889 8.63 -31.06 18.69
CA PHE A 889 7.59 -32.08 18.61
C PHE A 889 6.67 -31.99 19.82
N CYS A 890 5.37 -31.82 19.55
CA CYS A 890 4.32 -31.68 20.54
C CYS A 890 3.44 -32.94 20.55
N GLU A 891 3.31 -33.55 21.72
CA GLU A 891 2.49 -34.73 21.96
C GLU A 891 1.56 -34.52 23.16
N MET A 892 0.36 -35.10 23.07
CA MET A 892 -0.60 -35.12 24.17
C MET A 892 -0.84 -36.56 24.61
N ASN A 893 -0.58 -36.84 25.88
CA ASN A 893 -1.00 -38.08 26.50
C ASN A 893 -2.51 -38.06 26.71
N LYS A 894 -3.24 -38.98 26.06
CA LYS A 894 -4.70 -39.02 26.07
C LYS A 894 -5.30 -39.49 27.41
N ASP A 895 -4.51 -40.19 28.23
CA ASP A 895 -4.97 -40.71 29.52
C ASP A 895 -4.81 -39.66 30.63
N THR A 896 -3.71 -38.91 30.61
CA THR A 896 -3.39 -37.89 31.63
C THR A 896 -3.72 -36.46 31.22
N TYR A 897 -4.05 -36.23 29.94
CA TYR A 897 -4.20 -34.92 29.30
C TYR A 897 -2.94 -34.05 29.28
N GLN A 898 -1.79 -34.59 29.72
CA GLN A 898 -0.53 -33.87 29.75
C GLN A 898 -0.03 -33.62 28.32
N ILE A 899 0.33 -32.37 28.03
CA ILE A 899 1.00 -31.97 26.79
C ILE A 899 2.49 -31.83 27.09
N SER A 900 3.31 -32.50 26.28
CA SER A 900 4.78 -32.49 26.40
C SER A 900 5.44 -32.04 25.10
N TYR A 901 6.62 -31.46 25.24
CA TYR A 901 7.41 -30.90 24.14
C TYR A 901 8.81 -31.51 24.14
N THR A 902 9.18 -32.12 23.02
CA THR A 902 10.55 -32.59 22.75
C THR A 902 11.16 -31.69 21.68
N SER A 903 12.37 -31.20 21.87
CA SER A 903 12.99 -30.23 20.96
C SER A 903 14.42 -30.57 20.59
N GLY A 904 14.82 -30.19 19.38
CA GLY A 904 16.17 -30.38 18.87
C GLY A 904 16.30 -30.03 17.39
N ALA A 905 17.45 -30.35 16.82
CA ALA A 905 17.77 -30.09 15.42
C ALA A 905 17.20 -31.17 14.49
N ILE A 906 17.07 -30.90 13.20
CA ILE A 906 16.61 -31.89 12.21
C ILE A 906 17.56 -33.10 12.09
N GLU A 907 18.86 -32.87 12.30
CA GLU A 907 19.87 -33.93 12.31
C GLU A 907 19.81 -34.82 13.55
N ASN A 908 19.13 -34.42 14.62
CA ASN A 908 18.98 -35.24 15.82
C ASN A 908 18.14 -36.50 15.48
N PRO A 909 18.63 -37.72 15.79
CA PRO A 909 17.93 -38.96 15.42
C PRO A 909 16.51 -39.10 15.99
N GLU A 910 16.27 -38.62 17.22
CA GLU A 910 14.95 -38.65 17.86
C GLU A 910 13.97 -37.70 17.17
N ILE A 911 14.41 -36.46 16.91
CA ILE A 911 13.62 -35.46 16.19
C ILE A 911 13.34 -35.92 14.75
N ARG A 912 14.34 -36.45 14.05
CA ARG A 912 14.18 -37.00 12.70
C ARG A 912 13.12 -38.09 12.65
N LYS A 913 13.11 -38.97 13.66
CA LYS A 913 12.07 -40.00 13.80
C LYS A 913 10.69 -39.35 13.99
N HIS A 914 10.54 -38.38 14.89
CA HIS A 914 9.27 -37.68 15.08
C HIS A 914 8.78 -36.97 13.82
N VAL A 915 9.67 -36.32 13.06
CA VAL A 915 9.35 -35.69 11.76
C VAL A 915 8.77 -36.73 10.80
N ILE A 916 9.42 -37.89 10.66
CA ILE A 916 8.96 -38.97 9.77
C ILE A 916 7.64 -39.57 10.25
N ASP A 917 7.49 -39.83 11.54
CA ASP A 917 6.29 -40.43 12.12
C ASP A 917 5.07 -39.50 11.94
N VAL A 918 5.24 -38.18 12.05
CA VAL A 918 4.17 -37.20 11.77
C VAL A 918 3.89 -37.07 10.27
N LEU A 919 4.92 -37.10 9.41
CA LEU A 919 4.76 -36.92 7.96
C LEU A 919 4.13 -38.14 7.26
N GLU A 920 4.65 -39.32 7.57
CA GLU A 920 4.46 -40.55 6.78
C GLU A 920 3.82 -41.67 7.61
N GLY A 921 3.55 -41.42 8.89
CA GLY A 921 3.10 -42.41 9.84
C GLY A 921 4.23 -43.30 10.37
N THR A 922 5.19 -43.71 9.52
CA THR A 922 6.43 -44.43 9.88
C THR A 922 7.45 -44.47 8.72
N MET A 923 8.73 -44.77 9.01
CA MET A 923 9.78 -44.96 7.97
C MET A 923 9.43 -46.02 6.89
N PRO A 924 8.85 -47.21 7.22
CA PRO A 924 8.45 -48.17 6.19
C PRO A 924 7.41 -47.65 5.20
N ALA A 925 6.52 -46.74 5.62
CA ALA A 925 5.53 -46.12 4.74
C ALA A 925 6.20 -45.16 3.75
N PHE A 926 7.16 -44.36 4.22
CA PHE A 926 7.99 -43.51 3.37
C PHE A 926 8.75 -44.34 2.33
N ASP A 927 9.44 -45.40 2.76
CA ASP A 927 10.21 -46.27 1.87
C ASP A 927 9.33 -46.96 0.82
N LEU A 928 8.10 -47.33 1.18
CA LEU A 928 7.14 -47.91 0.24
C LEU A 928 6.72 -46.89 -0.82
N ARG A 929 6.48 -45.63 -0.46
CA ARG A 929 6.18 -44.55 -1.42
C ARG A 929 7.37 -44.28 -2.31
N LYS A 930 8.57 -44.12 -1.74
CA LYS A 930 9.82 -43.91 -2.47
C LYS A 930 10.05 -45.02 -3.51
N ARG A 931 9.79 -46.28 -3.15
CA ARG A 931 9.88 -47.45 -4.05
C ARG A 931 8.77 -47.56 -5.11
N LYS A 932 7.67 -46.81 -4.98
CA LYS A 932 6.60 -46.76 -5.98
C LYS A 932 6.74 -45.57 -6.94
N TYR A 933 7.39 -44.49 -6.48
CA TYR A 933 7.64 -43.30 -7.29
C TYR A 933 8.89 -43.43 -8.16
N ASN A 934 9.90 -44.14 -7.65
CA ASN A 934 11.04 -44.66 -8.42
C ASN A 934 10.71 -46.05 -8.96
#